data_AF-A0A2R4C6E8-F1
#
_entry.id   AF-A0A2R4C6E8-F1
#
_cell.length_a   1.000
_cell.length_b   1.000
_cell.length_c   1.000
_cell.angle_alpha   90.00
_cell.angle_beta   90.00
_cell.angle_gamma   90.00
#
_symmetry.space_group_name_H-M   'P 1'
#
loop_
_entity.id
_entity.type
_entity.pdbx_description
1 polymer ?
#
loop_
_entity_poly.entity_id
_entity_poly.type
_entity_poly.pdbx_seq_one_letter_code
_entity_poly.pdbx_strand_id
1 'polypeptide(L)'
;MTDVASMRPNPGQGGDGGGGRWYPTLVTLASGDVLVMAGHPAEDDTRHNNNTPERYRPIFNSWKIVGTLGAAAAGGPDLYPRLHVLRSGEVFCTSRIGGVEHCFAYNAYTGGQRDVCDLPGGDYHGFSFPSVLLPLLPGDGYRPRFLLCGAPDPQRIALDRPDGARPAWGPAGARTIDAGQRLRRNCLAVLLPTGQVVIVGGVNGDDPGPDDSSHGVRLPELYDPQIDWGGGGGSYVQAGGQDAQGTWNTPNDPAAVTRNYHSTALLMPDGTVWTAGSSINAHSGDPATTGRLNYEIWQPPYPGGPRPELQEAPGFVAWGQQFTIRCTAPNTIRHVALMRCGSCTHAFDGDQRHVSLRFDGVGEGRIQCEAPPNGAVAPPGAYMLFVIDEAGRPCQRARFVRVGGSGYLVLNRSQFAREEVSTLSPRIVGDALLLVLDGYLPADLALPGGPALTFHFADGGGSVPGMRATLLDIRSETGSFTPGVAQRFVLEYGVAFDNLDAFNTLGTDNRRDVFVDVVLPTALQLRGQLTLFRDAKPYMKDGDQPWLSIDVRVVQRPIGVPLAGAMHTDANAGAGFVAEVLNRMNSAPRDDNHPFNRLALDQEASRLELSSHVAGVRVFNYAFARVRYRAPVGRNANDVRLFFRTLTTVGTSFEYNDTTLYRRAGNGPTAIPQFGMIGARTASIPYFASPRGGDRLAATDPPNVQTMNGQDAAEVTRFFGAWLDFNQRDDLRALIRGEHQCLIAELHYPAHSTIPRGAAPAEYDSLSQRNLAIVESDNPGGVAGHVVQHTFELAPFNLDAPPAPPPIPAVAKAIIGEIALPDVIVTPPVEDPMGPGQPTRQGKLTTELMIRWGSLPRDAIATIYLPDVDFESLLEAQVHRPGYELLELVDAHTVRCRIGEVTFLPVPPALTRSLPGLVSIQLPPTVKAGQRFRVTAHQVSGGPLLRKVTGSFEFEIPVSTGPLLLAREERKLAVLRWVQERLGADAAWRLVFGRYLDQIADRVRAFGGDPDDIKPSPSGGPRDQPDQPDQPPPGDGKPCPDDDPWDDGGDGHDPHAERARGRIVAVHYDCHGRFTGFDLDTCPGLRHLAARGKVLEVAVVRAAADGVKVTVVVCKPERACGLTVHY
;
A
#
# COMPACT_ATOMS: atom_id res chain seq x y z
N MET A 1 19.71 -4.64 22.29
CA MET A 1 18.34 -5.14 22.05
C MET A 1 17.47 -4.51 23.11
N THR A 2 16.34 -3.94 22.73
CA THR A 2 15.28 -3.58 23.68
C THR A 2 14.66 -4.86 24.24
N ASP A 3 14.38 -4.90 25.53
CA ASP A 3 13.65 -6.02 26.12
C ASP A 3 12.28 -6.18 25.45
N VAL A 4 11.86 -7.44 25.27
CA VAL A 4 10.53 -7.78 24.75
C VAL A 4 9.49 -7.24 25.73
N ALA A 5 8.47 -6.55 25.22
CA ALA A 5 7.40 -6.02 26.05
C ALA A 5 6.72 -7.13 26.87
N SER A 6 6.31 -6.81 28.09
CA SER A 6 5.57 -7.73 28.95
C SER A 6 4.24 -8.13 28.31
N MET A 7 3.89 -9.42 28.46
CA MET A 7 2.55 -9.92 28.10
C MET A 7 1.48 -9.22 28.94
N ARG A 8 0.25 -9.13 28.43
CA ARG A 8 -0.82 -8.42 29.13
C ARG A 8 -1.32 -9.22 30.34
N PRO A 9 -1.84 -8.54 31.38
CA PRO A 9 -2.55 -9.20 32.46
C PRO A 9 -3.82 -9.88 31.98
N ASN A 10 -4.23 -10.97 32.63
CA ASN A 10 -5.49 -11.68 32.33
C ASN A 10 -6.71 -10.73 32.53
N PRO A 11 -7.61 -10.57 31.54
CA PRO A 11 -8.78 -9.69 31.66
C PRO A 11 -9.67 -10.03 32.87
N GLY A 12 -10.12 -9.01 33.62
CA GLY A 12 -11.05 -9.18 34.74
C GLY A 12 -10.42 -9.27 36.14
N GLN A 13 -9.10 -9.17 36.26
CA GLN A 13 -8.41 -9.05 37.56
C GLN A 13 -7.77 -7.66 37.69
N GLY A 14 -8.38 -6.79 38.51
CA GLY A 14 -8.07 -5.36 38.65
C GLY A 14 -6.78 -5.03 39.42
N GLY A 15 -5.65 -5.63 39.06
CA GLY A 15 -4.36 -5.25 39.62
C GLY A 15 -3.19 -5.74 38.76
N ASP A 16 -2.03 -5.11 38.92
CA ASP A 16 -0.76 -5.39 38.22
C ASP A 16 -0.18 -6.81 38.49
N GLY A 17 -0.94 -7.70 39.12
CA GLY A 17 -0.51 -8.98 39.67
C GLY A 17 -0.88 -10.23 38.86
N GLY A 18 -1.12 -10.13 37.55
CA GLY A 18 -1.56 -11.28 36.76
C GLY A 18 -1.10 -11.28 35.30
N GLY A 19 0.12 -10.80 35.03
CA GLY A 19 0.77 -10.82 33.71
C GLY A 19 1.97 -11.75 33.71
N GLY A 20 1.75 -13.00 33.31
CA GLY A 20 2.78 -14.03 33.24
C GLY A 20 2.21 -15.31 32.65
N ARG A 21 3.03 -16.06 31.92
CA ARG A 21 2.68 -17.40 31.43
C ARG A 21 3.83 -18.34 31.76
N TRP A 22 3.58 -19.26 32.68
CA TRP A 22 4.40 -20.46 32.85
C TRP A 22 3.92 -21.50 31.86
N TYR A 23 4.85 -22.11 31.13
CA TYR A 23 4.58 -23.18 30.16
C TYR A 23 3.60 -22.88 29.01
N PRO A 24 3.64 -21.68 28.38
CA PRO A 24 2.89 -21.44 27.15
C PRO A 24 3.55 -22.11 25.95
N THR A 25 2.79 -22.28 24.86
CA THR A 25 3.39 -22.51 23.54
C THR A 25 3.44 -21.20 22.77
N LEU A 26 4.61 -20.91 22.18
CA LEU A 26 4.81 -19.84 21.22
C LEU A 26 5.05 -20.44 19.83
N VAL A 27 4.52 -19.80 18.78
CA VAL A 27 4.79 -20.20 17.40
C VAL A 27 4.93 -18.98 16.49
N THR A 28 5.97 -18.97 15.63
CA THR A 28 6.16 -17.91 14.63
C THR A 28 5.19 -18.08 13.47
N LEU A 29 4.41 -17.04 13.18
CA LEU A 29 3.41 -16.98 12.13
C LEU A 29 4.02 -16.65 10.76
N ALA A 30 3.23 -16.80 9.70
CA ALA A 30 3.63 -16.51 8.33
C ALA A 30 4.13 -15.07 8.10
N SER A 31 3.63 -14.11 8.88
CA SER A 31 4.04 -12.70 8.85
C SER A 31 5.36 -12.42 9.59
N GLY A 32 5.80 -13.33 10.45
CA GLY A 32 6.90 -13.11 11.40
C GLY A 32 6.46 -12.65 12.80
N ASP A 33 5.16 -12.42 13.01
CA ASP A 33 4.60 -12.27 14.35
C ASP A 33 4.68 -13.58 15.14
N VAL A 34 4.51 -13.51 16.47
CA VAL A 34 4.53 -14.69 17.34
C VAL A 34 3.21 -14.82 18.08
N LEU A 35 2.51 -15.93 17.88
CA LEU A 35 1.30 -16.27 18.66
C LEU A 35 1.71 -16.97 19.94
N VAL A 36 1.07 -16.63 21.06
CA VAL A 36 1.16 -17.35 22.34
C VAL A 36 -0.22 -17.83 22.78
N MET A 37 -0.29 -19.07 23.28
CA MET A 37 -1.51 -19.64 23.86
C MET A 37 -1.21 -20.43 25.13
N ALA A 38 -2.22 -20.48 26.00
CA ALA A 38 -2.22 -21.20 27.26
C ALA A 38 -1.09 -20.76 28.22
N GLY A 39 -0.72 -21.66 29.12
CA GLY A 39 0.18 -21.40 30.22
C GLY A 39 -0.56 -20.90 31.46
N HIS A 40 0.13 -20.94 32.58
CA HIS A 40 -0.45 -20.66 33.88
C HIS A 40 0.12 -19.35 34.48
N PRO A 41 -0.70 -18.51 35.16
CA PRO A 41 -0.27 -17.19 35.65
C PRO A 41 0.84 -17.16 36.73
N ALA A 42 0.97 -18.15 37.62
CA ALA A 42 1.98 -18.17 38.69
C ALA A 42 2.26 -19.59 39.25
N GLU A 43 3.46 -19.90 39.73
CA GLU A 43 3.83 -21.25 40.19
C GLU A 43 2.91 -21.83 41.29
N ASP A 44 2.39 -20.99 42.19
CA ASP A 44 1.53 -21.35 43.33
C ASP A 44 0.03 -21.16 43.05
N ASP A 45 -0.31 -20.48 41.97
CA ASP A 45 -1.69 -20.28 41.59
C ASP A 45 -2.18 -21.60 40.96
N THR A 46 -3.30 -22.15 41.44
CA THR A 46 -3.90 -23.38 40.88
C THR A 46 -5.13 -23.05 40.04
N ARG A 47 -5.46 -21.75 39.89
CA ARG A 47 -6.57 -21.21 39.12
C ARG A 47 -6.20 -21.19 37.63
N HIS A 48 -6.34 -22.36 37.02
CA HIS A 48 -6.64 -22.67 35.62
C HIS A 48 -6.41 -21.56 34.55
N ASN A 49 -5.33 -21.73 33.79
CA ASN A 49 -5.14 -21.43 32.35
C ASN A 49 -5.34 -19.98 31.85
N ASN A 50 -4.25 -19.36 31.39
CA ASN A 50 -4.30 -18.15 30.57
C ASN A 50 -4.71 -18.50 29.13
N ASN A 51 -6.01 -18.65 28.94
CA ASN A 51 -6.65 -19.02 27.67
C ASN A 51 -7.02 -17.81 26.79
N THR A 52 -6.43 -16.65 27.04
CA THR A 52 -6.54 -15.48 26.17
C THR A 52 -5.35 -15.49 25.21
N PRO A 53 -5.49 -15.87 23.92
CA PRO A 53 -4.37 -15.84 23.00
C PRO A 53 -3.87 -14.42 22.81
N GLU A 54 -2.56 -14.27 22.77
CA GLU A 54 -1.92 -13.00 22.45
C GLU A 54 -0.99 -13.18 21.26
N ARG A 55 -0.82 -12.11 20.49
CA ARG A 55 0.13 -12.04 19.40
C ARG A 55 1.15 -10.94 19.66
N TYR A 56 2.43 -11.31 19.64
CA TYR A 56 3.55 -10.40 19.73
C TYR A 56 3.95 -9.91 18.35
N ARG A 57 4.18 -8.60 18.28
CA ARG A 57 4.55 -7.88 17.06
C ARG A 57 5.95 -7.30 17.25
N PRO A 58 6.99 -7.91 16.65
CA PRO A 58 8.37 -7.45 16.81
C PRO A 58 8.54 -5.98 16.40
N ILE A 59 7.84 -5.55 15.34
CA ILE A 59 7.94 -4.19 14.80
C ILE A 59 7.41 -3.09 15.71
N PHE A 60 6.44 -3.42 16.58
CA PHE A 60 5.86 -2.48 17.54
C PHE A 60 6.29 -2.75 18.97
N ASN A 61 7.13 -3.77 19.20
CA ASN A 61 7.46 -4.32 20.52
C ASN A 61 6.22 -4.35 21.44
N SER A 62 5.15 -5.02 21.02
CA SER A 62 3.89 -5.04 21.77
C SER A 62 3.05 -6.28 21.56
N TRP A 63 2.30 -6.65 22.59
CA TRP A 63 1.31 -7.74 22.57
C TRP A 63 -0.10 -7.21 22.32
N LYS A 64 -0.84 -7.96 21.50
CA LYS A 64 -2.27 -7.74 21.21
C LYS A 64 -3.04 -8.99 21.58
N ILE A 65 -4.11 -8.84 22.36
CA ILE A 65 -5.08 -9.92 22.60
C ILE A 65 -5.80 -10.19 21.28
N VAL A 66 -5.89 -11.46 20.91
CA VAL A 66 -6.56 -11.91 19.70
C VAL A 66 -7.60 -12.91 20.15
N GLY A 67 -8.84 -12.46 20.35
CA GLY A 67 -9.93 -13.31 20.81
C GLY A 67 -9.74 -13.92 22.21
N THR A 68 -10.60 -14.87 22.54
CA THR A 68 -10.55 -15.67 23.77
C THR A 68 -10.83 -17.12 23.40
N LEU A 69 -10.07 -18.07 23.95
CA LEU A 69 -10.47 -19.48 23.92
C LEU A 69 -11.52 -19.71 25.03
N GLY A 70 -12.25 -20.83 24.97
CA GLY A 70 -13.25 -21.17 25.97
C GLY A 70 -12.68 -21.29 27.40
N ALA A 71 -13.57 -21.42 28.38
CA ALA A 71 -13.17 -21.70 29.76
C ALA A 71 -12.62 -23.13 29.87
N ALA A 72 -11.53 -23.31 30.61
CA ALA A 72 -10.96 -24.64 30.85
C ALA A 72 -12.00 -25.58 31.47
N ALA A 73 -12.09 -26.82 30.98
CA ALA A 73 -12.88 -27.86 31.64
C ALA A 73 -12.31 -28.12 33.05
N ALA A 74 -13.17 -28.50 34.00
CA ALA A 74 -12.74 -28.90 35.35
C ALA A 74 -11.87 -30.16 35.27
N GLY A 75 -10.54 -30.04 35.16
CA GLY A 75 -9.69 -31.21 34.93
C GLY A 75 -8.15 -31.04 34.94
N GLY A 76 -7.58 -29.83 35.01
CA GLY A 76 -6.12 -29.62 35.09
C GLY A 76 -5.64 -28.40 34.29
N PRO A 77 -4.34 -28.06 34.33
CA PRO A 77 -3.80 -26.94 33.57
C PRO A 77 -3.54 -27.26 32.08
N ASP A 78 -3.83 -26.31 31.19
CA ASP A 78 -3.52 -26.32 29.75
C ASP A 78 -2.06 -25.87 29.58
N LEU A 79 -1.16 -26.85 29.41
CA LEU A 79 0.28 -26.62 29.29
C LEU A 79 0.77 -27.02 27.91
N TYR A 80 1.67 -26.22 27.32
CA TYR A 80 2.32 -26.51 26.04
C TYR A 80 1.39 -27.11 24.95
N PRO A 81 0.28 -26.43 24.60
CA PRO A 81 -0.61 -26.90 23.54
C PRO A 81 0.18 -27.14 22.24
N ARG A 82 -0.22 -28.15 21.47
CA ARG A 82 0.50 -28.58 20.27
C ARG A 82 0.06 -27.75 19.08
N LEU A 83 0.81 -26.69 18.79
CA LEU A 83 0.51 -25.68 17.78
C LEU A 83 1.39 -25.80 16.55
N HIS A 84 0.79 -25.77 15.37
CA HIS A 84 1.51 -25.82 14.09
C HIS A 84 0.95 -24.82 13.09
N VAL A 85 1.80 -23.98 12.49
CA VAL A 85 1.37 -23.08 11.41
C VAL A 85 1.07 -23.87 10.13
N LEU A 86 -0.15 -23.72 9.61
CA LEU A 86 -0.60 -24.33 8.37
C LEU A 86 -0.20 -23.50 7.15
N ARG A 87 -0.28 -24.11 5.95
CA ARG A 87 -0.10 -23.40 4.68
C ARG A 87 -1.20 -22.36 4.38
N SER A 88 -2.35 -22.42 5.06
CA SER A 88 -3.35 -21.34 5.06
C SER A 88 -2.89 -20.12 5.87
N GLY A 89 -1.90 -20.33 6.75
CA GLY A 89 -1.37 -19.42 7.76
C GLY A 89 -2.23 -19.31 9.02
N GLU A 90 -3.28 -20.11 9.14
CA GLU A 90 -3.92 -20.44 10.42
C GLU A 90 -2.98 -21.32 11.27
N VAL A 91 -3.27 -21.42 12.57
CA VAL A 91 -2.52 -22.27 13.51
C VAL A 91 -3.37 -23.48 13.91
N PHE A 92 -2.92 -24.68 13.57
CA PHE A 92 -3.56 -25.93 13.92
C PHE A 92 -3.20 -26.36 15.33
N CYS A 93 -4.21 -26.58 16.17
CA CYS A 93 -4.06 -27.13 17.51
C CYS A 93 -4.47 -28.61 17.53
N THR A 94 -3.57 -29.49 17.98
CA THR A 94 -3.84 -30.95 18.07
C THR A 94 -4.14 -31.45 19.49
N SER A 95 -4.09 -30.56 20.48
CA SER A 95 -4.29 -30.87 21.90
C SER A 95 -5.53 -30.18 22.48
N ARG A 96 -5.95 -30.61 23.67
CA ARG A 96 -6.97 -29.90 24.45
C ARG A 96 -6.45 -28.54 24.92
N ILE A 97 -7.30 -27.53 24.82
CA ILE A 97 -7.03 -26.18 25.34
C ILE A 97 -8.35 -25.43 25.53
N GLY A 98 -8.53 -24.76 26.67
CA GLY A 98 -9.70 -23.90 26.88
C GLY A 98 -11.05 -24.59 26.74
N GLY A 99 -11.15 -25.84 27.18
CA GLY A 99 -12.38 -26.64 27.09
C GLY A 99 -12.75 -27.06 25.67
N VAL A 100 -11.88 -26.83 24.68
CA VAL A 100 -12.06 -27.29 23.30
C VAL A 100 -11.63 -28.75 23.19
N GLU A 101 -12.61 -29.62 22.88
CA GLU A 101 -12.47 -31.09 22.84
C GLU A 101 -12.36 -31.65 21.40
N HIS A 102 -11.85 -30.85 20.47
CA HIS A 102 -11.57 -31.23 19.07
C HIS A 102 -10.34 -30.47 18.56
N CYS A 103 -9.73 -30.94 17.46
CA CYS A 103 -8.66 -30.20 16.80
C CYS A 103 -9.26 -29.05 15.96
N PHE A 104 -8.65 -27.87 16.05
CA PHE A 104 -9.13 -26.67 15.36
C PHE A 104 -7.99 -25.91 14.68
N ALA A 105 -8.34 -25.12 13.67
CA ALA A 105 -7.48 -24.12 13.07
C ALA A 105 -7.84 -22.74 13.63
N TYR A 106 -6.83 -22.02 14.13
CA TYR A 106 -6.97 -20.72 14.75
C TYR A 106 -6.49 -19.60 13.82
N ASN A 107 -7.32 -18.60 13.59
CA ASN A 107 -6.89 -17.38 12.92
C ASN A 107 -6.22 -16.45 13.96
N ALA A 108 -4.89 -16.36 13.91
CA ALA A 108 -4.10 -15.55 14.83
C ALA A 108 -4.29 -14.02 14.68
N TYR A 109 -5.12 -13.57 13.74
CA TYR A 109 -5.37 -12.15 13.47
C TYR A 109 -6.77 -11.71 13.86
N THR A 110 -7.78 -12.56 13.65
CA THR A 110 -9.19 -12.26 14.00
C THR A 110 -9.68 -13.01 15.24
N GLY A 111 -8.99 -14.06 15.66
CA GLY A 111 -9.40 -14.90 16.78
C GLY A 111 -10.47 -15.94 16.42
N GLY A 112 -10.84 -16.02 15.14
CA GLY A 112 -11.75 -17.03 14.63
C GLY A 112 -11.20 -18.46 14.78
N GLN A 113 -12.10 -19.41 15.03
CA GLN A 113 -11.80 -20.83 15.15
C GLN A 113 -12.61 -21.62 14.13
N ARG A 114 -11.95 -22.58 13.48
CA ARG A 114 -12.58 -23.53 12.58
C ARG A 114 -12.32 -24.95 13.06
N ASP A 115 -13.38 -25.73 13.27
CA ASP A 115 -13.29 -27.17 13.52
C ASP A 115 -12.61 -27.86 12.32
N VAL A 116 -11.63 -28.70 12.60
CA VAL A 116 -10.87 -29.46 11.59
C VAL A 116 -11.18 -30.95 11.70
N CYS A 117 -10.98 -31.54 12.88
CA CYS A 117 -11.19 -32.96 13.12
C CYS A 117 -11.33 -33.27 14.61
N ASP A 118 -11.72 -34.50 14.93
CA ASP A 118 -11.77 -34.97 16.32
C ASP A 118 -10.36 -35.09 16.92
N LEU A 119 -10.26 -35.07 18.25
CA LEU A 119 -8.98 -35.25 18.95
C LEU A 119 -8.35 -36.62 18.64
N PRO A 120 -7.01 -36.72 18.73
CA PRO A 120 -6.31 -38.00 18.66
C PRO A 120 -6.68 -38.91 19.83
N GLY A 121 -6.12 -40.13 19.86
CA GLY A 121 -6.31 -41.08 20.97
C GLY A 121 -5.95 -40.46 22.33
N GLY A 122 -6.61 -40.93 23.40
CA GLY A 122 -6.60 -40.28 24.72
C GLY A 122 -5.23 -39.98 25.33
N ASP A 123 -4.21 -40.80 25.02
CA ASP A 123 -2.83 -40.58 25.46
C ASP A 123 -2.25 -39.25 24.96
N TYR A 124 -2.70 -38.77 23.80
CA TYR A 124 -2.20 -37.56 23.13
C TYR A 124 -2.94 -36.27 23.50
N HIS A 125 -3.87 -36.32 24.45
CA HIS A 125 -4.61 -35.14 24.87
C HIS A 125 -3.75 -34.11 25.64
N GLY A 126 -2.63 -34.53 26.24
CA GLY A 126 -1.76 -33.71 27.08
C GLY A 126 -0.39 -33.38 26.48
N PHE A 127 0.49 -32.77 27.29
CA PHE A 127 1.81 -32.27 26.86
C PHE A 127 2.94 -33.31 26.93
N SER A 128 2.69 -34.55 27.36
CA SER A 128 3.76 -35.52 27.59
C SER A 128 4.30 -36.18 26.33
N PHE A 129 3.72 -35.89 25.15
CA PHE A 129 4.10 -36.52 23.89
C PHE A 129 4.34 -35.50 22.77
N PRO A 130 5.32 -35.75 21.88
CA PRO A 130 5.62 -34.87 20.76
C PRO A 130 4.52 -34.88 19.70
N SER A 131 4.40 -33.75 19.01
CA SER A 131 3.64 -33.59 17.78
C SER A 131 4.56 -33.00 16.72
N VAL A 132 4.62 -33.62 15.55
CA VAL A 132 5.57 -33.25 14.49
C VAL A 132 4.81 -32.93 13.20
N LEU A 133 5.03 -31.73 12.65
CA LEU A 133 4.68 -31.42 11.27
C LEU A 133 5.65 -32.15 10.35
N LEU A 134 5.16 -33.18 9.66
CA LEU A 134 5.96 -33.98 8.72
C LEU A 134 6.40 -33.14 7.51
N PRO A 135 7.43 -33.56 6.76
CA PRO A 135 8.00 -32.79 5.65
C PRO A 135 6.96 -32.19 4.70
N LEU A 136 7.11 -30.89 4.41
CA LEU A 136 6.29 -30.15 3.45
C LEU A 136 6.95 -30.27 2.07
N LEU A 137 6.22 -30.86 1.13
CA LEU A 137 6.76 -31.25 -0.17
C LEU A 137 6.12 -30.46 -1.32
N PRO A 138 6.89 -29.90 -2.26
CA PRO A 138 6.34 -29.18 -3.41
C PRO A 138 5.53 -30.06 -4.36
N GLY A 139 5.82 -31.37 -4.46
CA GLY A 139 5.13 -32.29 -5.36
C GLY A 139 3.65 -32.52 -5.03
N ASP A 140 3.21 -32.15 -3.83
CA ASP A 140 1.80 -32.20 -3.42
C ASP A 140 1.24 -30.84 -2.94
N GLY A 141 1.90 -29.75 -3.33
CA GLY A 141 1.46 -28.40 -2.98
C GLY A 141 1.65 -28.07 -1.48
N TYR A 142 2.68 -28.64 -0.86
CA TYR A 142 3.05 -28.46 0.55
C TYR A 142 1.91 -28.84 1.52
N ARG A 143 1.18 -29.93 1.23
CA ARG A 143 0.05 -30.36 2.05
C ARG A 143 0.52 -30.80 3.44
N PRO A 144 -0.06 -30.31 4.56
CA PRO A 144 0.45 -30.62 5.89
C PRO A 144 0.00 -32.00 6.38
N ARG A 145 0.94 -32.77 6.93
CA ARG A 145 0.69 -34.01 7.69
C ARG A 145 1.32 -33.94 9.06
N PHE A 146 0.73 -34.64 10.01
CA PHE A 146 1.21 -34.65 11.39
C PHE A 146 1.44 -36.06 11.89
N LEU A 147 2.46 -36.22 12.73
CA LEU A 147 2.75 -37.43 13.50
C LEU A 147 2.64 -37.12 14.99
N LEU A 148 1.94 -37.99 15.70
CA LEU A 148 1.94 -38.10 17.16
C LEU A 148 2.61 -39.42 17.52
N CYS A 149 3.64 -39.37 18.36
CA CYS A 149 4.44 -40.54 18.71
C CYS A 149 4.82 -40.57 20.19
N GLY A 150 5.34 -41.71 20.66
CA GLY A 150 5.70 -41.94 22.06
C GLY A 150 4.68 -42.75 22.86
N ALA A 151 3.37 -42.65 22.56
CA ALA A 151 2.39 -43.59 23.10
C ALA A 151 2.48 -44.96 22.38
N PRO A 152 1.92 -46.05 22.94
CA PRO A 152 1.96 -47.38 22.33
C PRO A 152 1.44 -47.42 20.89
N ASP A 153 0.37 -46.68 20.62
CA ASP A 153 -0.29 -46.57 19.32
C ASP A 153 -0.02 -45.21 18.67
N PRO A 154 1.02 -45.08 17.81
CA PRO A 154 1.33 -43.80 17.17
C PRO A 154 0.26 -43.44 16.14
N GLN A 155 -0.05 -42.15 16.04
CA GLN A 155 -1.11 -41.64 15.18
C GLN A 155 -0.59 -40.64 14.16
N ARG A 156 -1.24 -40.60 13.00
CA ARG A 156 -0.97 -39.64 11.95
C ARG A 156 -2.24 -39.12 11.31
N ILE A 157 -2.14 -37.95 10.70
CA ILE A 157 -3.24 -37.33 9.95
C ILE A 157 -2.68 -36.54 8.77
N ALA A 158 -3.44 -36.50 7.68
CA ALA A 158 -3.21 -35.60 6.56
C ALA A 158 -4.39 -34.64 6.46
N LEU A 159 -4.11 -33.33 6.45
CA LEU A 159 -5.12 -32.31 6.21
C LEU A 159 -5.25 -32.02 4.70
N ASP A 160 -6.22 -31.19 4.34
CA ASP A 160 -6.49 -30.76 2.95
C ASP A 160 -6.56 -31.93 1.95
N ARG A 161 -7.31 -32.97 2.32
CA ARG A 161 -7.38 -34.20 1.55
C ARG A 161 -7.95 -33.93 0.14
N PRO A 162 -7.37 -34.51 -0.93
CA PRO A 162 -7.84 -34.29 -2.30
C PRO A 162 -9.29 -34.72 -2.55
N ASP A 163 -9.79 -35.68 -1.76
CA ASP A 163 -11.16 -36.19 -1.81
C ASP A 163 -12.19 -35.29 -1.11
N GLY A 164 -11.74 -34.22 -0.44
CA GLY A 164 -12.58 -33.30 0.32
C GLY A 164 -13.16 -33.88 1.62
N ALA A 165 -12.75 -35.10 2.02
CA ALA A 165 -13.24 -35.72 3.24
C ALA A 165 -12.71 -35.00 4.49
N ARG A 166 -13.50 -34.99 5.58
CA ARG A 166 -13.06 -34.47 6.89
C ARG A 166 -11.81 -35.27 7.34
N PRO A 167 -10.70 -34.60 7.69
CA PRO A 167 -9.51 -35.29 8.18
C PRO A 167 -9.81 -36.13 9.44
N ALA A 168 -9.10 -37.25 9.60
CA ALA A 168 -9.22 -38.11 10.76
C ALA A 168 -7.87 -38.74 11.14
N TRP A 169 -7.62 -38.88 12.44
CA TRP A 169 -6.44 -39.57 12.95
C TRP A 169 -6.50 -41.06 12.63
N GLY A 170 -5.38 -41.62 12.20
CA GLY A 170 -5.23 -43.04 11.93
C GLY A 170 -3.87 -43.56 12.37
N PRO A 171 -3.65 -44.89 12.32
CA PRO A 171 -2.39 -45.50 12.74
C PRO A 171 -1.21 -45.02 11.87
N ALA A 172 -0.06 -44.79 12.53
CA ALA A 172 1.19 -44.43 11.89
C ALA A 172 2.11 -45.64 11.62
N GLY A 173 1.53 -46.81 11.36
CA GLY A 173 2.27 -48.05 11.14
C GLY A 173 2.72 -48.75 12.43
N ALA A 174 3.14 -50.01 12.30
CA ALA A 174 3.56 -50.84 13.41
C ALA A 174 4.99 -50.53 13.86
N ARG A 175 5.18 -50.36 15.17
CA ARG A 175 6.48 -50.08 15.78
C ARG A 175 7.31 -51.35 15.93
N THR A 176 8.61 -51.23 15.67
CA THR A 176 9.58 -52.35 15.76
C THR A 176 10.17 -52.53 17.15
N ILE A 177 10.07 -51.54 18.04
CA ILE A 177 10.52 -51.70 19.42
C ILE A 177 9.64 -52.68 20.20
N ASP A 178 10.26 -53.35 21.17
CA ASP A 178 9.60 -54.26 22.10
C ASP A 178 8.37 -53.64 22.75
N ALA A 179 7.29 -54.42 22.87
CA ALA A 179 6.01 -53.96 23.38
C ALA A 179 6.12 -53.29 24.76
N GLY A 180 6.98 -53.83 25.63
CA GLY A 180 7.27 -53.29 26.97
C GLY A 180 8.14 -52.02 27.00
N GLN A 181 8.46 -51.42 25.85
CA GLN A 181 9.19 -50.15 25.74
C GLN A 181 8.48 -49.15 24.83
N ARG A 182 7.27 -49.48 24.38
CA ARG A 182 6.53 -48.63 23.44
C ARG A 182 6.05 -47.33 24.09
N LEU A 183 5.57 -47.37 25.32
CA LEU A 183 5.21 -46.15 26.04
C LEU A 183 6.48 -45.38 26.42
N ARG A 184 6.56 -44.13 25.95
CA ARG A 184 7.69 -43.21 26.13
C ARG A 184 7.16 -41.82 26.50
N ARG A 185 6.67 -41.64 27.73
CA ARG A 185 6.26 -40.31 28.20
C ARG A 185 7.47 -39.38 28.26
N ASN A 186 7.29 -38.11 27.89
CA ASN A 186 8.34 -37.09 27.81
C ASN A 186 9.48 -37.42 26.83
N CYS A 187 9.22 -38.27 25.82
CA CYS A 187 10.18 -38.46 24.73
C CYS A 187 10.26 -37.21 23.84
N LEU A 188 11.31 -37.15 23.04
CA LEU A 188 11.58 -36.05 22.11
C LEU A 188 11.53 -36.58 20.69
N ALA A 189 11.02 -35.77 19.76
CA ALA A 189 11.01 -36.09 18.34
C ALA A 189 11.74 -35.02 17.54
N VAL A 190 12.66 -35.43 16.66
CA VAL A 190 13.48 -34.53 15.84
C VAL A 190 13.38 -34.95 14.37
N LEU A 191 12.98 -34.00 13.51
CA LEU A 191 13.05 -34.16 12.06
C LEU A 191 14.50 -34.19 11.58
N LEU A 192 14.83 -35.18 10.75
CA LEU A 192 16.14 -35.32 10.11
C LEU A 192 16.11 -34.75 8.67
N PRO A 193 17.27 -34.34 8.10
CA PRO A 193 17.34 -33.86 6.71
C PRO A 193 16.83 -34.87 5.67
N THR A 194 16.90 -36.16 6.00
CA THR A 194 16.40 -37.27 5.18
C THR A 194 14.86 -37.33 5.11
N GLY A 195 14.16 -36.50 5.88
CA GLY A 195 12.70 -36.49 6.03
C GLY A 195 12.16 -37.49 7.06
N GLN A 196 13.04 -38.31 7.65
CA GLN A 196 12.69 -39.21 8.76
C GLN A 196 12.55 -38.43 10.06
N VAL A 197 11.82 -39.00 11.03
CA VAL A 197 11.71 -38.48 12.40
C VAL A 197 12.40 -39.46 13.35
N VAL A 198 13.33 -38.98 14.17
CA VAL A 198 13.86 -39.79 15.28
C VAL A 198 13.11 -39.49 16.57
N ILE A 199 12.79 -40.53 17.32
CA ILE A 199 12.22 -40.48 18.66
C ILE A 199 13.29 -40.96 19.64
N VAL A 200 13.63 -40.13 20.62
CA VAL A 200 14.65 -40.43 21.63
C VAL A 200 14.11 -40.24 23.05
N GLY A 201 14.64 -41.05 23.97
CA GLY A 201 14.29 -40.99 25.39
C GLY A 201 12.84 -41.38 25.69
N GLY A 202 12.37 -40.84 26.79
CA GLY A 202 11.09 -41.09 27.43
C GLY A 202 11.15 -42.17 28.51
N VAL A 203 10.07 -42.27 29.28
CA VAL A 203 9.89 -43.28 30.34
C VAL A 203 8.62 -44.10 30.11
N ASN A 204 8.70 -45.37 30.46
CA ASN A 204 7.58 -46.29 30.45
C ASN A 204 6.97 -46.43 31.86
N GLY A 205 6.03 -45.54 32.21
CA GLY A 205 5.32 -45.52 33.48
C GLY A 205 4.89 -44.11 33.91
N ASP A 206 3.99 -44.02 34.89
CA ASP A 206 3.46 -42.75 35.41
C ASP A 206 4.27 -42.17 36.59
N ASP A 207 5.04 -43.01 37.30
CA ASP A 207 5.96 -42.60 38.38
C ASP A 207 7.18 -43.54 38.37
N PRO A 208 8.29 -43.18 37.71
CA PRO A 208 9.45 -44.07 37.58
C PRO A 208 10.25 -44.20 38.89
N GLY A 209 9.82 -43.54 39.98
CA GLY A 209 10.55 -43.51 41.25
C GLY A 209 11.87 -42.74 41.16
N PRO A 210 12.70 -42.75 42.22
CA PRO A 210 13.96 -42.00 42.26
C PRO A 210 15.05 -42.53 41.30
N ASP A 211 14.84 -43.69 40.65
CA ASP A 211 15.79 -44.32 39.73
C ASP A 211 15.13 -44.56 38.36
N ASP A 212 15.28 -43.59 37.45
CA ASP A 212 14.75 -43.63 36.08
C ASP A 212 15.35 -44.74 35.21
N SER A 213 16.37 -45.48 35.68
CA SER A 213 17.09 -46.44 34.86
C SER A 213 16.28 -47.70 34.53
N SER A 214 15.31 -48.06 35.38
CA SER A 214 14.45 -49.24 35.20
C SER A 214 13.25 -48.98 34.27
N HIS A 215 12.85 -47.72 34.13
CA HIS A 215 11.71 -47.29 33.31
C HIS A 215 12.12 -46.49 32.07
N GLY A 216 13.38 -46.07 31.97
CA GLY A 216 13.91 -45.27 30.88
C GLY A 216 14.07 -46.01 29.57
N VAL A 217 13.52 -45.45 28.49
CA VAL A 217 13.70 -46.00 27.15
C VAL A 217 14.90 -45.34 26.49
N ARG A 218 15.99 -46.11 26.34
CA ARG A 218 17.28 -45.61 25.82
C ARG A 218 17.51 -45.87 24.33
N LEU A 219 16.79 -46.83 23.76
CA LEU A 219 16.86 -47.11 22.32
C LEU A 219 16.14 -46.03 21.52
N PRO A 220 16.75 -45.49 20.46
CA PRO A 220 16.06 -44.59 19.52
C PRO A 220 15.08 -45.37 18.64
N GLU A 221 14.04 -44.69 18.15
CA GLU A 221 13.19 -45.17 17.07
C GLU A 221 13.23 -44.19 15.89
N LEU A 222 13.32 -44.72 14.68
CA LEU A 222 13.26 -43.95 13.44
C LEU A 222 11.93 -44.23 12.75
N TYR A 223 11.17 -43.17 12.50
CA TYR A 223 9.96 -43.19 11.70
C TYR A 223 10.26 -42.67 10.29
N ASP A 224 9.96 -43.49 9.28
CA ASP A 224 10.02 -43.14 7.87
C ASP A 224 8.60 -42.84 7.35
N PRO A 225 8.30 -41.59 6.95
CA PRO A 225 6.98 -41.21 6.45
C PRO A 225 6.63 -41.74 5.06
N GLN A 226 7.51 -42.51 4.41
CA GLN A 226 7.37 -43.04 3.05
C GLN A 226 7.23 -41.94 2.00
N ILE A 227 8.33 -41.20 1.79
CA ILE A 227 8.41 -40.14 0.77
C ILE A 227 9.08 -40.70 -0.49
N ASP A 228 8.43 -40.53 -1.63
CA ASP A 228 9.08 -40.64 -2.92
C ASP A 228 9.72 -39.30 -3.27
N TRP A 229 11.05 -39.25 -3.16
CA TRP A 229 11.85 -38.05 -3.46
C TRP A 229 12.01 -37.77 -4.96
N GLY A 230 11.44 -38.59 -5.86
CA GLY A 230 11.38 -38.28 -7.29
C GLY A 230 10.52 -37.04 -7.61
N GLY A 231 10.68 -36.46 -8.81
CA GLY A 231 9.71 -35.51 -9.39
C GLY A 231 9.68 -34.10 -8.78
N GLY A 232 10.82 -33.40 -8.68
CA GLY A 232 10.85 -31.96 -8.35
C GLY A 232 10.55 -31.65 -6.89
N GLY A 233 11.24 -32.31 -5.96
CA GLY A 233 11.18 -32.02 -4.51
C GLY A 233 10.30 -32.98 -3.68
N GLY A 234 9.79 -34.05 -4.29
CA GLY A 234 9.19 -35.20 -3.61
C GLY A 234 7.68 -35.14 -3.38
N SER A 235 7.11 -36.29 -3.08
CA SER A 235 5.70 -36.49 -2.72
C SER A 235 5.53 -37.69 -1.78
N TYR A 236 4.47 -37.72 -0.98
CA TYR A 236 4.19 -38.89 -0.13
C TYR A 236 3.70 -40.06 -0.99
N VAL A 237 4.26 -41.25 -0.77
CA VAL A 237 3.84 -42.48 -1.45
C VAL A 237 2.35 -42.72 -1.19
N GLN A 238 1.58 -43.05 -2.23
CA GLN A 238 0.15 -43.36 -2.11
C GLN A 238 -0.10 -44.87 -2.05
N ALA A 239 -1.02 -45.31 -1.20
CA ALA A 239 -1.54 -46.66 -1.11
C ALA A 239 -3.08 -46.62 -1.00
N GLY A 240 -3.79 -47.18 -1.98
CA GLY A 240 -5.27 -47.21 -1.99
C GLY A 240 -5.92 -45.82 -2.03
N GLY A 241 -5.29 -44.84 -2.70
CA GLY A 241 -5.78 -43.46 -2.79
C GLY A 241 -5.56 -42.61 -1.54
N GLN A 242 -4.71 -43.06 -0.61
CA GLN A 242 -4.33 -42.38 0.63
C GLN A 242 -2.81 -42.38 0.79
N ASP A 243 -2.25 -41.52 1.65
CA ASP A 243 -0.82 -41.58 2.00
C ASP A 243 -0.50 -42.98 2.61
N ALA A 244 0.53 -43.66 2.12
CA ALA A 244 0.98 -44.97 2.61
C ALA A 244 1.39 -44.87 4.09
N GLN A 245 1.15 -45.91 4.89
CA GLN A 245 1.57 -45.91 6.31
C GLN A 245 3.09 -45.81 6.43
N GLY A 246 3.56 -45.04 7.41
CA GLY A 246 4.98 -44.95 7.71
C GLY A 246 5.53 -46.26 8.25
N THR A 247 6.85 -46.39 8.24
CA THR A 247 7.56 -47.56 8.76
C THR A 247 8.48 -47.19 9.90
N TRP A 248 8.71 -48.12 10.83
CA TRP A 248 9.50 -47.90 12.03
C TRP A 248 10.73 -48.78 12.03
N ASN A 249 11.88 -48.23 12.42
CA ASN A 249 13.12 -48.96 12.66
C ASN A 249 13.67 -48.61 14.04
N THR A 250 14.20 -49.59 14.78
CA THR A 250 14.80 -49.36 16.11
C THR A 250 16.29 -49.69 16.02
N PRO A 251 17.16 -48.69 15.77
CA PRO A 251 18.60 -48.91 15.80
C PRO A 251 19.04 -49.45 17.15
N ASN A 252 19.89 -50.48 17.16
CA ASN A 252 20.47 -51.04 18.38
C ASN A 252 21.64 -50.17 18.87
N ASP A 253 21.33 -48.93 19.26
CA ASP A 253 22.29 -47.92 19.69
C ASP A 253 21.72 -47.15 20.90
N PRO A 254 21.67 -47.78 22.09
CA PRO A 254 21.05 -47.19 23.26
C PRO A 254 21.85 -46.00 23.79
N ALA A 255 21.16 -44.92 24.16
CA ALA A 255 21.76 -43.79 24.86
C ALA A 255 22.43 -44.25 26.17
N ALA A 256 23.51 -43.57 26.58
CA ALA A 256 24.21 -43.88 27.82
C ALA A 256 23.38 -43.46 29.05
N VAL A 257 22.51 -42.46 28.89
CA VAL A 257 21.63 -41.97 29.93
C VAL A 257 20.17 -41.95 29.51
N THR A 258 19.28 -42.14 30.49
CA THR A 258 17.85 -41.91 30.31
C THR A 258 17.58 -40.41 30.18
N ARG A 259 16.75 -40.02 29.20
CA ARG A 259 16.24 -38.66 28.98
C ARG A 259 14.72 -38.66 29.14
N ASN A 260 14.17 -37.83 30.02
CA ASN A 260 12.74 -37.80 30.38
C ASN A 260 12.21 -36.36 30.52
N TYR A 261 11.38 -36.06 31.52
CA TYR A 261 10.91 -34.70 31.82
C TYR A 261 12.07 -33.68 31.88
N HIS A 262 11.87 -32.45 31.40
CA HIS A 262 12.93 -31.43 31.24
C HIS A 262 14.12 -31.83 30.34
N SER A 263 13.97 -32.83 29.46
CA SER A 263 14.95 -33.08 28.39
C SER A 263 14.68 -32.23 27.14
N THR A 264 15.69 -32.10 26.29
CA THR A 264 15.62 -31.41 25.00
C THR A 264 16.44 -32.15 23.95
N ALA A 265 16.03 -32.04 22.68
CA ALA A 265 16.80 -32.54 21.54
C ALA A 265 16.65 -31.61 20.34
N LEU A 266 17.75 -31.40 19.62
CA LEU A 266 17.79 -30.55 18.42
C LEU A 266 18.66 -31.19 17.33
N LEU A 267 18.26 -30.97 16.07
CA LEU A 267 19.09 -31.30 14.91
C LEU A 267 20.28 -30.33 14.85
N MET A 268 21.47 -30.90 14.64
CA MET A 268 22.72 -30.15 14.49
C MET A 268 23.06 -29.92 13.01
N PRO A 269 23.85 -28.87 12.67
CA PRO A 269 24.22 -28.59 11.28
C PRO A 269 24.98 -29.72 10.57
N ASP A 270 25.64 -30.62 11.29
CA ASP A 270 26.33 -31.79 10.72
C ASP A 270 25.41 -33.01 10.53
N GLY A 271 24.10 -32.85 10.76
CA GLY A 271 23.10 -33.91 10.65
C GLY A 271 23.02 -34.84 11.86
N THR A 272 23.78 -34.58 12.94
CA THR A 272 23.65 -35.29 14.22
C THR A 272 22.49 -34.74 15.05
N VAL A 273 22.12 -35.45 16.11
CA VAL A 273 21.08 -35.01 17.05
C VAL A 273 21.69 -34.79 18.41
N TRP A 274 21.70 -33.54 18.86
CA TRP A 274 22.13 -33.19 20.21
C TRP A 274 20.97 -33.43 21.17
N THR A 275 21.24 -34.08 22.31
CA THR A 275 20.27 -34.33 23.39
C THR A 275 20.87 -33.90 24.72
N ALA A 276 20.05 -33.30 25.58
CA ALA A 276 20.49 -32.82 26.89
C ALA A 276 19.34 -32.73 27.90
N GLY A 277 19.66 -32.32 29.13
CA GLY A 277 18.69 -32.17 30.22
C GLY A 277 18.18 -33.52 30.74
N SER A 278 16.95 -33.53 31.25
CA SER A 278 16.29 -34.61 32.00
C SER A 278 16.23 -34.34 33.51
N SER A 279 15.16 -34.79 34.15
CA SER A 279 15.07 -34.98 35.59
C SER A 279 15.51 -36.41 35.96
N ILE A 280 16.16 -36.62 37.11
CA ILE A 280 16.65 -37.95 37.54
C ILE A 280 15.51 -38.94 37.85
N ASN A 281 14.32 -38.43 38.16
CA ASN A 281 13.13 -39.20 38.54
C ASN A 281 11.90 -38.86 37.68
N ALA A 282 12.08 -38.19 36.53
CA ALA A 282 11.00 -37.65 35.69
C ALA A 282 9.99 -36.70 36.40
N HIS A 283 10.31 -36.19 37.60
CA HIS A 283 9.51 -35.20 38.32
C HIS A 283 10.09 -33.78 38.19
N SER A 284 9.28 -32.77 38.52
CA SER A 284 9.76 -31.39 38.68
C SER A 284 10.62 -31.25 39.95
N GLY A 285 11.54 -30.29 39.97
CA GLY A 285 12.40 -30.02 41.13
C GLY A 285 13.55 -29.07 40.81
N ASP A 286 14.34 -28.70 41.83
CA ASP A 286 15.52 -27.85 41.68
C ASP A 286 16.53 -28.52 40.74
N PRO A 287 16.88 -27.90 39.59
CA PRO A 287 17.86 -28.44 38.64
C PRO A 287 19.21 -28.80 39.26
N ALA A 288 19.61 -28.16 40.37
CA ALA A 288 20.85 -28.50 41.08
C ALA A 288 20.79 -29.88 41.77
N THR A 289 19.58 -30.36 42.09
CA THR A 289 19.37 -31.62 42.85
C THR A 289 18.73 -32.72 42.02
N THR A 290 17.85 -32.37 41.08
CA THR A 290 17.12 -33.33 40.24
C THR A 290 17.53 -33.27 38.77
N GLY A 291 18.34 -32.29 38.37
CA GLY A 291 18.71 -32.07 36.98
C GLY A 291 19.87 -32.94 36.51
N ARG A 292 19.76 -33.44 35.28
CA ARG A 292 20.83 -34.14 34.58
C ARG A 292 21.51 -33.18 33.59
N LEU A 293 22.73 -32.76 33.92
CA LEU A 293 23.46 -31.67 33.23
C LEU A 293 24.35 -32.13 32.07
N ASN A 294 24.51 -33.44 31.85
CA ASN A 294 25.28 -33.96 30.72
C ASN A 294 24.48 -33.87 29.41
N TYR A 295 25.19 -33.94 28.28
CA TYR A 295 24.60 -34.00 26.93
C TYR A 295 25.19 -35.18 26.15
N GLU A 296 24.49 -35.60 25.10
CA GLU A 296 24.94 -36.60 24.14
C GLU A 296 24.70 -36.10 22.73
N ILE A 297 25.55 -36.51 21.79
CA ILE A 297 25.35 -36.26 20.37
C ILE A 297 25.17 -37.62 19.72
N TRP A 298 23.95 -37.89 19.27
CA TRP A 298 23.61 -39.11 18.56
C TRP A 298 23.87 -38.92 17.07
N GLN A 299 24.55 -39.88 16.46
CA GLN A 299 24.78 -39.90 15.02
C GLN A 299 23.75 -40.83 14.37
N PRO A 300 22.77 -40.30 13.60
CA PRO A 300 21.82 -41.15 12.91
C PRO A 300 22.53 -42.14 11.98
N PRO A 301 21.95 -43.34 11.75
CA PRO A 301 22.56 -44.41 10.95
C PRO A 301 22.47 -44.11 9.45
N TYR A 302 22.98 -42.95 9.03
CA TYR A 302 23.13 -42.61 7.62
C TYR A 302 24.04 -43.64 6.93
N PRO A 303 23.81 -43.94 5.64
CA PRO A 303 24.67 -44.86 4.92
C PRO A 303 26.15 -44.41 4.89
N GLY A 304 27.07 -45.38 4.93
CA GLY A 304 28.51 -45.11 4.96
C GLY A 304 29.07 -44.48 3.66
N GLY A 305 30.33 -44.07 3.71
CA GLY A 305 31.06 -43.45 2.60
C GLY A 305 31.13 -41.92 2.67
N PRO A 306 31.73 -41.25 1.65
CA PRO A 306 31.90 -39.80 1.66
C PRO A 306 30.55 -39.09 1.54
N ARG A 307 30.27 -38.18 2.47
CA ARG A 307 29.09 -37.30 2.46
C ARG A 307 29.35 -36.08 1.55
N PRO A 308 28.33 -35.54 0.85
CA PRO A 308 28.48 -34.33 0.06
C PRO A 308 28.99 -33.14 0.88
N GLU A 309 29.78 -32.26 0.30
CA GLU A 309 30.17 -30.98 0.90
C GLU A 309 29.41 -29.84 0.22
N LEU A 310 28.72 -29.01 1.00
CA LEU A 310 28.04 -27.81 0.52
C LEU A 310 29.03 -26.63 0.56
N GLN A 311 29.61 -26.31 -0.60
CA GLN A 311 30.71 -25.35 -0.75
C GLN A 311 30.21 -23.90 -0.70
N GLU A 312 29.12 -23.60 -1.40
CA GLU A 312 28.53 -22.25 -1.51
C GLU A 312 27.01 -22.32 -1.33
N ALA A 313 26.45 -21.40 -0.54
CA ALA A 313 25.01 -21.18 -0.39
C ALA A 313 24.75 -19.72 0.01
N PRO A 314 23.60 -19.12 -0.36
CA PRO A 314 23.27 -17.76 0.03
C PRO A 314 23.01 -17.65 1.54
N GLY A 315 23.35 -16.51 2.16
CA GLY A 315 23.02 -16.25 3.57
C GLY A 315 21.54 -15.90 3.80
N PHE A 316 20.82 -15.51 2.76
CA PHE A 316 19.40 -15.23 2.79
C PHE A 316 18.74 -15.56 1.45
N VAL A 317 17.48 -16.00 1.48
CA VAL A 317 16.63 -16.22 0.30
C VAL A 317 15.24 -15.61 0.51
N ALA A 318 14.78 -14.85 -0.48
CA ALA A 318 13.41 -14.36 -0.54
C ALA A 318 12.43 -15.47 -0.94
N TRP A 319 11.16 -15.35 -0.56
CA TRP A 319 10.15 -16.32 -0.98
C TRP A 319 9.97 -16.32 -2.50
N GLY A 320 9.80 -17.51 -3.09
CA GLY A 320 9.68 -17.72 -4.53
C GLY A 320 10.93 -17.38 -5.36
N GLN A 321 12.04 -17.02 -4.70
CA GLN A 321 13.30 -16.71 -5.37
C GLN A 321 13.98 -17.98 -5.90
N GLN A 322 14.54 -17.87 -7.10
CA GLN A 322 15.51 -18.83 -7.64
C GLN A 322 16.91 -18.52 -7.08
N PHE A 323 17.59 -19.50 -6.50
CA PHE A 323 18.95 -19.34 -5.97
C PHE A 323 19.83 -20.56 -6.26
N THR A 324 21.12 -20.32 -6.45
CA THR A 324 22.08 -21.39 -6.76
C THR A 324 22.88 -21.78 -5.52
N ILE A 325 23.18 -23.07 -5.39
CA ILE A 325 24.13 -23.61 -4.44
C ILE A 325 25.22 -24.40 -5.17
N ARG A 326 26.37 -24.56 -4.52
CA ARG A 326 27.47 -25.37 -5.04
C ARG A 326 27.79 -26.49 -4.06
N CYS A 327 27.86 -27.72 -4.56
CA CYS A 327 28.23 -28.88 -3.76
C CYS A 327 29.11 -29.86 -4.53
N THR A 328 29.77 -30.75 -3.80
CA THR A 328 30.48 -31.88 -4.41
C THR A 328 29.48 -32.87 -4.99
N ALA A 329 29.71 -33.34 -6.22
CA ALA A 329 28.87 -34.32 -6.90
C ALA A 329 27.38 -33.91 -7.00
N PRO A 330 27.05 -32.75 -7.62
CA PRO A 330 25.67 -32.26 -7.71
C PRO A 330 24.71 -33.24 -8.40
N ASN A 331 25.22 -34.05 -9.34
CA ASN A 331 24.44 -35.02 -10.10
C ASN A 331 24.00 -36.24 -9.26
N THR A 332 24.52 -36.39 -8.03
CA THR A 332 24.09 -37.44 -7.12
C THR A 332 23.13 -36.91 -6.05
N ILE A 333 22.71 -35.64 -6.13
CA ILE A 333 21.78 -35.07 -5.13
C ILE A 333 20.36 -35.50 -5.45
N ARG A 334 19.71 -36.11 -4.45
CA ARG A 334 18.34 -36.63 -4.53
C ARG A 334 17.32 -35.62 -4.06
N HIS A 335 17.62 -34.89 -2.99
CA HIS A 335 16.75 -33.81 -2.52
C HIS A 335 17.50 -32.72 -1.75
N VAL A 336 16.91 -31.54 -1.74
CA VAL A 336 17.37 -30.35 -1.03
C VAL A 336 16.30 -29.95 -0.01
N ALA A 337 16.72 -29.60 1.20
CA ALA A 337 15.81 -29.31 2.30
C ALA A 337 16.27 -28.10 3.12
N LEU A 338 15.31 -27.23 3.45
CA LEU A 338 15.43 -26.21 4.49
C LEU A 338 14.87 -26.76 5.80
N MET A 339 15.72 -26.89 6.81
CA MET A 339 15.36 -27.31 8.15
C MET A 339 15.26 -26.08 9.04
N ARG A 340 14.07 -25.72 9.53
CA ARG A 340 13.93 -24.56 10.43
C ARG A 340 14.70 -24.82 11.72
N CYS A 341 15.40 -23.80 12.22
CA CYS A 341 16.06 -23.91 13.52
C CYS A 341 14.99 -24.05 14.60
N GLY A 342 14.93 -25.22 15.24
CA GLY A 342 13.92 -25.57 16.23
C GLY A 342 14.19 -24.98 17.61
N SER A 343 13.15 -24.98 18.46
CA SER A 343 13.24 -24.65 19.88
C SER A 343 12.46 -25.69 20.68
N CYS A 344 13.17 -26.52 21.45
CA CYS A 344 12.57 -27.70 22.08
C CYS A 344 12.57 -27.62 23.60
N THR A 345 11.38 -27.77 24.20
CA THR A 345 11.17 -27.94 25.64
C THR A 345 9.92 -28.78 25.91
N HIS A 346 9.89 -29.53 27.01
CA HIS A 346 8.72 -30.30 27.46
C HIS A 346 8.08 -31.15 26.34
N ALA A 347 8.93 -31.98 25.71
CA ALA A 347 8.56 -32.91 24.63
C ALA A 347 8.05 -32.26 23.34
N PHE A 348 8.17 -30.94 23.17
CA PHE A 348 7.65 -30.25 21.99
C PHE A 348 8.62 -29.23 21.41
N ASP A 349 8.61 -29.17 20.09
CA ASP A 349 9.28 -28.17 19.28
C ASP A 349 8.26 -27.74 18.22
N GLY A 350 7.64 -26.58 18.43
CA GLY A 350 6.66 -26.01 17.49
C GLY A 350 7.30 -25.29 16.31
N ASP A 351 8.63 -25.12 16.36
CA ASP A 351 9.41 -24.39 15.37
C ASP A 351 10.02 -25.30 14.31
N GLN A 352 10.34 -26.56 14.65
CA GLN A 352 10.93 -27.52 13.71
C GLN A 352 10.04 -27.71 12.48
N ARG A 353 10.68 -27.65 11.31
CA ARG A 353 10.01 -27.80 10.02
C ARG A 353 11.00 -28.26 8.97
N HIS A 354 10.61 -29.24 8.18
CA HIS A 354 11.32 -29.66 6.97
C HIS A 354 10.55 -29.13 5.76
N VAL A 355 11.18 -28.26 4.98
CA VAL A 355 10.63 -27.75 3.72
C VAL A 355 11.52 -28.22 2.58
N SER A 356 11.01 -29.13 1.76
CA SER A 356 11.75 -29.57 0.57
C SER A 356 11.65 -28.52 -0.54
N LEU A 357 12.71 -28.44 -1.35
CA LEU A 357 12.82 -27.48 -2.45
C LEU A 357 12.73 -28.20 -3.80
N ARG A 358 12.13 -27.52 -4.79
CA ARG A 358 12.35 -27.85 -6.20
C ARG A 358 13.79 -27.48 -6.54
N PHE A 359 14.46 -28.33 -7.32
CA PHE A 359 15.80 -28.06 -7.76
C PHE A 359 16.11 -28.79 -9.08
N ASP A 360 17.03 -28.21 -9.84
CA ASP A 360 17.55 -28.77 -11.08
C ASP A 360 19.09 -28.64 -11.10
N GLY A 361 19.76 -29.67 -11.64
CA GLY A 361 21.20 -29.60 -11.89
C GLY A 361 21.49 -28.69 -13.08
N VAL A 362 22.45 -27.78 -12.93
CA VAL A 362 22.79 -26.78 -13.98
C VAL A 362 24.24 -26.85 -14.47
N GLY A 363 24.99 -27.91 -14.09
CA GLY A 363 26.40 -28.11 -14.50
C GLY A 363 27.43 -27.54 -13.50
N GLU A 364 28.72 -27.76 -13.75
CA GLU A 364 29.85 -27.17 -12.99
C GLU A 364 29.85 -27.31 -11.45
N GLY A 365 29.19 -28.34 -10.88
CA GLY A 365 29.09 -28.47 -9.41
C GLY A 365 27.91 -27.71 -8.80
N ARG A 366 27.04 -27.10 -9.61
CA ARG A 366 25.96 -26.20 -9.18
C ARG A 366 24.58 -26.85 -9.28
N ILE A 367 23.72 -26.46 -8.34
CA ILE A 367 22.31 -26.83 -8.28
C ILE A 367 21.49 -25.54 -8.19
N GLN A 368 20.51 -25.40 -9.07
CA GLN A 368 19.54 -24.31 -9.04
C GLN A 368 18.35 -24.74 -8.19
N CYS A 369 18.03 -23.99 -7.13
CA CYS A 369 16.95 -24.28 -6.19
C CYS A 369 15.87 -23.18 -6.25
N GLU A 370 14.62 -23.58 -6.02
CA GLU A 370 13.50 -22.66 -5.83
C GLU A 370 13.18 -22.52 -4.33
N ALA A 371 13.19 -21.29 -3.82
CA ALA A 371 12.82 -21.01 -2.45
C ALA A 371 11.31 -21.26 -2.20
N PRO A 372 10.89 -21.53 -0.95
CA PRO A 372 9.48 -21.74 -0.63
C PRO A 372 8.60 -20.56 -1.08
N PRO A 373 7.33 -20.80 -1.46
CA PRO A 373 6.52 -19.80 -2.15
C PRO A 373 6.06 -18.63 -1.25
N ASN A 374 5.99 -18.81 0.08
CA ASN A 374 5.55 -17.78 1.02
C ASN A 374 5.82 -18.16 2.49
N GLY A 375 5.54 -17.21 3.40
CA GLY A 375 5.68 -17.36 4.84
C GLY A 375 4.78 -18.42 5.49
N ALA A 376 3.66 -18.82 4.88
CA ALA A 376 2.80 -19.86 5.45
C ALA A 376 3.41 -21.26 5.29
N VAL A 377 4.14 -21.48 4.18
CA VAL A 377 4.93 -22.70 3.98
C VAL A 377 6.24 -22.65 4.77
N ALA A 378 6.94 -21.52 4.74
CA ALA A 378 8.20 -21.33 5.47
C ALA A 378 8.19 -19.97 6.20
N PRO A 379 7.72 -19.94 7.47
CA PRO A 379 7.73 -18.72 8.28
C PRO A 379 9.09 -18.05 8.29
N PRO A 380 9.16 -16.71 8.31
CA PRO A 380 10.42 -16.01 8.21
C PRO A 380 11.33 -16.36 9.40
N GLY A 381 12.62 -16.54 9.15
CA GLY A 381 13.57 -16.93 10.20
C GLY A 381 14.79 -17.69 9.67
N ALA A 382 15.58 -18.24 10.58
CA ALA A 382 16.79 -18.98 10.25
C ALA A 382 16.51 -20.47 9.97
N TYR A 383 17.09 -20.98 8.90
CA TYR A 383 17.02 -22.36 8.46
C TYR A 383 18.42 -22.92 8.23
N MET A 384 18.58 -24.23 8.35
CA MET A 384 19.75 -24.97 7.91
C MET A 384 19.44 -25.60 6.54
N LEU A 385 20.23 -25.26 5.53
CA LEU A 385 20.14 -25.84 4.19
C LEU A 385 20.98 -27.12 4.10
N PHE A 386 20.31 -28.23 3.82
CA PHE A 386 20.92 -29.54 3.58
C PHE A 386 20.74 -29.96 2.11
N VAL A 387 21.76 -30.63 1.58
CA VAL A 387 21.64 -31.46 0.37
C VAL A 387 21.81 -32.93 0.77
N ILE A 388 20.99 -33.81 0.20
CA ILE A 388 20.99 -35.23 0.49
C ILE A 388 21.20 -35.98 -0.83
N ASP A 389 22.14 -36.92 -0.85
CA ASP A 389 22.45 -37.68 -2.06
C ASP A 389 21.50 -38.87 -2.31
N GLU A 390 21.64 -39.53 -3.46
CA GLU A 390 20.86 -40.69 -3.88
C GLU A 390 20.92 -41.86 -2.89
N ALA A 391 22.05 -42.00 -2.18
CA ALA A 391 22.21 -42.99 -1.13
C ALA A 391 21.54 -42.58 0.19
N GLY A 392 20.97 -41.37 0.30
CA GLY A 392 20.33 -40.87 1.51
C GLY A 392 21.30 -40.25 2.52
N ARG A 393 22.51 -39.86 2.08
CA ARG A 393 23.52 -39.24 2.96
C ARG A 393 23.38 -37.72 2.93
N PRO A 394 23.13 -37.06 4.08
CA PRO A 394 23.12 -35.60 4.14
C PRO A 394 24.53 -35.02 3.97
N CYS A 395 24.64 -33.76 3.55
CA CYS A 395 25.93 -33.08 3.45
C CYS A 395 26.65 -33.00 4.79
N GLN A 396 27.99 -32.96 4.79
CA GLN A 396 28.83 -32.97 5.99
C GLN A 396 28.46 -31.86 6.99
N ARG A 397 28.08 -30.69 6.48
CA ARG A 397 27.64 -29.53 7.26
C ARG A 397 26.66 -28.69 6.43
N ALA A 398 25.50 -28.42 7.01
CA ALA A 398 24.52 -27.50 6.47
C ALA A 398 25.00 -26.04 6.52
N ARG A 399 24.41 -25.21 5.67
CA ARG A 399 24.62 -23.75 5.68
C ARG A 399 23.41 -23.08 6.31
N PHE A 400 23.64 -22.10 7.19
CA PHE A 400 22.54 -21.29 7.72
C PHE A 400 22.09 -20.31 6.63
N VAL A 401 20.78 -20.29 6.40
CA VAL A 401 20.11 -19.41 5.44
C VAL A 401 18.93 -18.77 6.15
N ARG A 402 18.81 -17.46 6.12
CA ARG A 402 17.58 -16.79 6.56
C ARG A 402 16.57 -16.81 5.41
N VAL A 403 15.38 -17.32 5.67
CA VAL A 403 14.29 -17.34 4.71
C VAL A 403 13.32 -16.23 5.09
N GLY A 404 12.85 -15.48 4.11
CA GLY A 404 11.78 -14.51 4.32
C GLY A 404 11.79 -13.41 3.29
N GLY A 405 10.75 -12.60 3.29
CA GLY A 405 10.65 -11.39 2.50
C GLY A 405 10.32 -11.60 1.03
N SER A 406 9.86 -10.51 0.41
CA SER A 406 9.41 -10.44 -0.98
C SER A 406 9.56 -9.01 -1.49
N GLY A 407 9.63 -8.81 -2.80
CA GLY A 407 9.75 -7.46 -3.35
C GLY A 407 9.18 -7.33 -4.74
N TYR A 408 8.88 -6.08 -5.11
CA TYR A 408 8.46 -5.73 -6.45
C TYR A 408 8.98 -4.36 -6.86
N LEU A 409 9.21 -4.21 -8.16
CA LEU A 409 9.54 -2.94 -8.79
C LEU A 409 8.25 -2.25 -9.25
N VAL A 410 8.12 -0.95 -9.03
CA VAL A 410 7.05 -0.11 -9.56
C VAL A 410 7.66 0.85 -10.58
N LEU A 411 7.15 0.82 -11.81
CA LEU A 411 7.47 1.80 -12.83
C LEU A 411 6.50 2.98 -12.71
N ASN A 412 7.02 4.13 -12.33
CA ASN A 412 6.24 5.38 -12.33
C ASN A 412 6.48 6.16 -13.63
N ARG A 413 7.71 6.09 -14.17
CA ARG A 413 8.10 6.57 -15.50
C ARG A 413 8.74 5.43 -16.30
N SER A 414 8.19 5.13 -17.48
CA SER A 414 8.67 4.03 -18.33
C SER A 414 9.19 4.47 -19.70
N GLN A 415 9.11 5.76 -20.06
CA GLN A 415 9.60 6.26 -21.34
C GLN A 415 10.40 7.54 -21.17
N PHE A 416 11.44 7.71 -22.00
CA PHE A 416 12.30 8.89 -21.98
C PHE A 416 12.58 9.35 -23.40
N ALA A 417 12.30 10.63 -23.69
CA ALA A 417 12.60 11.23 -24.98
C ALA A 417 13.98 11.91 -24.94
N ARG A 418 14.77 11.78 -26.01
CA ARG A 418 16.05 12.50 -26.15
C ARG A 418 15.87 14.01 -25.98
N GLU A 419 14.88 14.56 -26.67
CA GLU A 419 14.60 16.00 -26.71
C GLU A 419 14.18 16.51 -25.33
N GLU A 420 13.41 15.75 -24.56
CA GLU A 420 13.05 16.04 -23.17
C GLU A 420 14.28 16.06 -22.27
N VAL A 421 15.03 14.96 -22.23
CA VAL A 421 16.25 14.81 -21.41
C VAL A 421 17.26 15.90 -21.74
N SER A 422 17.34 16.33 -23.00
CA SER A 422 18.21 17.42 -23.46
C SER A 422 17.97 18.77 -22.78
N THR A 423 16.78 18.98 -22.19
CA THR A 423 16.39 20.24 -21.52
C THR A 423 16.55 20.21 -20.01
N LEU A 424 16.76 19.05 -19.40
CA LEU A 424 16.89 18.90 -17.95
C LEU A 424 18.29 19.36 -17.47
N SER A 425 18.34 20.04 -16.31
CA SER A 425 19.59 20.45 -15.65
C SER A 425 19.41 20.45 -14.12
N PRO A 426 19.98 19.48 -13.38
CA PRO A 426 20.67 18.29 -13.88
C PRO A 426 19.72 17.35 -14.64
N ARG A 427 20.26 16.48 -15.50
CA ARG A 427 19.48 15.55 -16.33
C ARG A 427 18.97 14.34 -15.54
N ILE A 428 18.13 14.60 -14.54
CA ILE A 428 17.55 13.57 -13.67
C ILE A 428 16.03 13.65 -13.76
N VAL A 429 15.40 12.53 -14.11
CA VAL A 429 13.96 12.35 -13.97
C VAL A 429 13.71 11.72 -12.60
N GLY A 430 13.17 12.52 -11.67
CA GLY A 430 12.89 12.09 -10.30
C GLY A 430 11.69 11.14 -10.19
N ASP A 431 11.60 10.42 -9.07
CA ASP A 431 10.48 9.52 -8.70
C ASP A 431 10.05 8.60 -9.87
N ALA A 432 11.03 8.07 -10.60
CA ALA A 432 10.81 7.30 -11.82
C ALA A 432 10.55 5.82 -11.51
N LEU A 433 11.23 5.29 -10.49
CA LEU A 433 11.19 3.88 -10.11
C LEU A 433 11.02 3.78 -8.59
N LEU A 434 10.13 2.90 -8.13
CA LEU A 434 10.01 2.55 -6.71
C LEU A 434 10.34 1.08 -6.51
N LEU A 435 11.15 0.78 -5.51
CA LEU A 435 11.43 -0.58 -5.08
C LEU A 435 10.77 -0.83 -3.73
N VAL A 436 9.76 -1.70 -3.71
CA VAL A 436 9.03 -2.06 -2.49
C VAL A 436 9.49 -3.44 -2.01
N LEU A 437 9.94 -3.52 -0.76
CA LEU A 437 10.59 -4.70 -0.18
C LEU A 437 9.94 -5.02 1.18
N ASP A 438 9.37 -6.21 1.30
CA ASP A 438 8.63 -6.68 2.46
C ASP A 438 9.46 -7.67 3.26
N GLY A 439 9.49 -7.52 4.59
CA GLY A 439 10.06 -8.55 5.47
C GLY A 439 11.60 -8.57 5.50
N TYR A 440 12.23 -7.44 5.21
CA TYR A 440 13.68 -7.29 5.26
C TYR A 440 14.12 -6.56 6.54
N LEU A 441 15.30 -6.93 7.05
CA LEU A 441 16.04 -6.16 8.03
C LEU A 441 16.78 -5.01 7.31
N PRO A 442 17.05 -3.87 7.98
CA PRO A 442 17.87 -2.80 7.41
C PRO A 442 19.24 -3.29 6.88
N ALA A 443 19.84 -4.28 7.56
CA ALA A 443 21.14 -4.84 7.22
C ALA A 443 21.14 -5.67 5.92
N ASP A 444 20.01 -6.27 5.55
CA ASP A 444 19.91 -7.11 4.34
C ASP A 444 19.97 -6.29 3.05
N LEU A 445 19.64 -5.00 3.16
CA LEU A 445 19.49 -4.08 2.05
C LEU A 445 20.64 -3.07 1.98
N ALA A 446 21.66 -3.22 2.83
CA ALA A 446 22.78 -2.28 2.97
C ALA A 446 22.31 -0.81 3.14
N LEU A 447 21.23 -0.60 3.90
CA LEU A 447 20.73 0.75 4.16
C LEU A 447 21.75 1.56 4.99
N PRO A 448 21.92 2.86 4.72
CA PRO A 448 21.08 3.71 3.86
C PRO A 448 21.47 3.77 2.37
N GLY A 449 22.47 3.01 1.92
CA GLY A 449 22.95 3.09 0.52
C GLY A 449 21.99 2.48 -0.51
N GLY A 450 21.19 1.49 -0.09
CA GLY A 450 20.24 0.77 -0.94
C GLY A 450 20.89 -0.11 -2.01
N PRO A 451 20.12 -1.00 -2.66
CA PRO A 451 20.58 -1.79 -3.80
C PRO A 451 20.85 -0.92 -5.03
N ALA A 452 21.82 -1.34 -5.85
CA ALA A 452 22.09 -0.69 -7.14
C ALA A 452 21.11 -1.18 -8.22
N LEU A 453 20.73 -0.27 -9.12
CA LEU A 453 19.92 -0.56 -10.29
C LEU A 453 20.77 -0.37 -11.56
N THR A 454 20.71 -1.32 -12.47
CA THR A 454 21.48 -1.30 -13.73
C THR A 454 20.58 -1.28 -14.94
N PHE A 455 21.03 -0.59 -16.00
CA PHE A 455 20.31 -0.50 -17.27
C PHE A 455 21.06 -1.21 -18.38
N HIS A 456 20.36 -2.05 -19.14
CA HIS A 456 20.90 -2.72 -20.32
C HIS A 456 19.89 -2.71 -21.46
N PHE A 457 20.37 -2.74 -22.71
CA PHE A 457 19.48 -2.81 -23.86
C PHE A 457 18.80 -4.17 -23.95
N ALA A 458 17.49 -4.16 -24.23
CA ALA A 458 16.67 -5.37 -24.26
C ALA A 458 17.04 -6.35 -25.38
N ASP A 459 17.73 -5.86 -26.42
CA ASP A 459 18.20 -6.62 -27.57
C ASP A 459 19.58 -7.29 -27.35
N GLY A 460 20.11 -7.26 -26.12
CA GLY A 460 21.42 -7.81 -25.78
C GLY A 460 22.60 -6.86 -26.04
N GLY A 461 22.34 -5.60 -26.40
CA GLY A 461 23.36 -4.59 -26.68
C GLY A 461 24.22 -4.10 -25.50
N GLY A 462 24.21 -4.80 -24.35
CA GLY A 462 25.00 -4.43 -23.16
C GLY A 462 24.42 -3.24 -22.37
N SER A 463 25.27 -2.59 -21.55
CA SER A 463 24.88 -1.46 -20.70
C SER A 463 24.48 -0.21 -21.48
N VAL A 464 23.51 0.54 -20.98
CA VAL A 464 23.09 1.81 -21.63
C VAL A 464 24.06 2.95 -21.30
N PRO A 465 24.73 3.56 -22.30
CA PRO A 465 25.74 4.60 -22.05
C PRO A 465 25.15 5.84 -21.37
N GLY A 466 25.81 6.31 -20.30
CA GLY A 466 25.46 7.54 -19.60
C GLY A 466 24.13 7.49 -18.84
N MET A 467 23.47 6.33 -18.73
CA MET A 467 22.22 6.17 -17.99
C MET A 467 22.46 5.47 -16.66
N ARG A 468 22.00 6.05 -15.54
CA ARG A 468 22.18 5.48 -14.19
C ARG A 468 21.01 5.78 -13.26
N ALA A 469 20.83 4.95 -12.24
CA ALA A 469 19.79 5.14 -11.24
C ALA A 469 20.39 5.94 -10.08
N THR A 470 19.59 6.81 -9.47
CA THR A 470 20.00 7.61 -8.32
C THR A 470 18.97 7.41 -7.21
N LEU A 471 19.38 6.85 -6.08
CA LEU A 471 18.52 6.72 -4.90
C LEU A 471 18.19 8.12 -4.36
N LEU A 472 16.90 8.43 -4.24
CA LEU A 472 16.38 9.72 -3.80
C LEU A 472 15.91 9.68 -2.34
N ASP A 473 15.20 8.62 -1.95
CA ASP A 473 14.66 8.48 -0.60
C ASP A 473 14.44 7.02 -0.21
N ILE A 474 14.38 6.74 1.11
CA ILE A 474 14.07 5.42 1.67
C ILE A 474 13.04 5.63 2.78
N ARG A 475 11.89 4.96 2.67
CA ARG A 475 10.80 5.04 3.64
C ARG A 475 10.54 3.70 4.28
N SER A 476 10.24 3.72 5.56
CA SER A 476 9.75 2.58 6.33
C SER A 476 8.32 2.85 6.80
N GLU A 477 7.51 1.81 6.90
CA GLU A 477 6.12 1.98 7.37
C GLU A 477 6.01 2.56 8.78
N THR A 478 7.02 2.36 9.64
CA THR A 478 7.04 2.88 11.01
C THR A 478 7.74 4.23 11.16
N GLY A 479 8.45 4.69 10.13
CA GLY A 479 9.37 5.83 10.22
C GLY A 479 10.64 5.57 11.03
N SER A 480 11.03 4.31 11.22
CA SER A 480 12.25 3.94 11.93
C SER A 480 12.96 2.72 11.31
N PHE A 481 14.29 2.73 11.30
CA PHE A 481 15.12 1.60 10.88
C PHE A 481 15.51 0.74 12.08
N THR A 482 14.54 0.03 12.67
CA THR A 482 14.80 -0.75 13.90
C THR A 482 15.73 -1.93 13.62
N PRO A 483 16.93 -2.01 14.23
CA PRO A 483 17.85 -3.11 14.00
C PRO A 483 17.27 -4.46 14.46
N GLY A 484 17.45 -5.50 13.66
CA GLY A 484 16.99 -6.86 13.98
C GLY A 484 15.49 -7.10 13.81
N VAL A 485 14.74 -6.10 13.33
CA VAL A 485 13.30 -6.21 13.06
C VAL A 485 13.06 -6.17 11.56
N ALA A 486 12.34 -7.18 11.05
CA ALA A 486 11.93 -7.24 9.65
C ALA A 486 10.76 -6.29 9.40
N GLN A 487 10.82 -5.50 8.33
CA GLN A 487 9.79 -4.52 7.99
C GLN A 487 9.67 -4.31 6.48
N ARG A 488 8.67 -3.51 6.09
CA ARG A 488 8.50 -3.06 4.70
C ARG A 488 9.29 -1.76 4.46
N PHE A 489 9.98 -1.71 3.33
CA PHE A 489 10.72 -0.56 2.83
C PHE A 489 10.24 -0.14 1.45
N VAL A 490 10.21 1.17 1.20
CA VAL A 490 9.96 1.77 -0.12
C VAL A 490 11.15 2.65 -0.46
N LEU A 491 11.92 2.26 -1.48
CA LEU A 491 13.07 3.00 -1.98
C LEU A 491 12.70 3.71 -3.27
N GLU A 492 12.93 5.01 -3.33
CA GLU A 492 12.59 5.86 -4.48
C GLU A 492 13.84 6.17 -5.29
N TYR A 493 13.82 5.91 -6.60
CA TYR A 493 14.94 6.16 -7.50
C TYR A 493 14.56 7.10 -8.64
N GLY A 494 15.45 8.04 -8.95
CA GLY A 494 15.46 8.82 -10.18
C GLY A 494 16.32 8.15 -11.26
N VAL A 495 16.00 8.44 -12.52
CA VAL A 495 16.81 8.04 -13.69
C VAL A 495 17.62 9.24 -14.16
N ALA A 496 18.95 9.13 -14.06
CA ALA A 496 19.89 10.16 -14.43
C ALA A 496 20.56 9.84 -15.78
N PHE A 497 20.78 10.89 -16.57
CA PHE A 497 21.50 10.83 -17.84
C PHE A 497 22.73 11.74 -17.78
N ASP A 498 23.93 11.18 -17.68
CA ASP A 498 25.16 11.96 -17.62
C ASP A 498 25.41 12.72 -18.94
N ASN A 499 24.91 12.18 -20.06
CA ASN A 499 24.93 12.79 -21.39
C ASN A 499 23.74 12.27 -22.25
N LEU A 500 23.74 12.53 -23.56
CA LEU A 500 22.66 12.09 -24.47
C LEU A 500 23.00 10.80 -25.24
N ASP A 501 24.08 10.10 -24.89
CA ASP A 501 24.61 8.97 -25.67
C ASP A 501 23.69 7.74 -25.63
N ALA A 502 22.88 7.60 -24.57
CA ALA A 502 21.81 6.61 -24.48
C ALA A 502 20.88 6.63 -25.72
N PHE A 503 20.72 7.80 -26.36
CA PHE A 503 19.83 8.00 -27.52
C PHE A 503 20.54 7.92 -28.87
N ASN A 504 21.86 7.71 -28.91
CA ASN A 504 22.62 7.61 -30.17
C ASN A 504 22.49 6.23 -30.83
N THR A 505 21.97 5.24 -30.09
CA THR A 505 21.93 3.83 -30.49
C THR A 505 20.51 3.31 -30.73
N LEU A 506 19.57 4.20 -31.04
CA LEU A 506 18.16 3.85 -31.27
C LEU A 506 17.97 3.06 -32.57
N GLY A 507 16.89 2.28 -32.63
CA GLY A 507 16.50 1.52 -33.81
C GLY A 507 16.09 2.40 -34.99
N THR A 508 15.83 1.77 -36.14
CA THR A 508 15.40 2.47 -37.38
C THR A 508 14.05 3.17 -37.23
N ASP A 509 13.26 2.80 -36.22
CA ASP A 509 12.00 3.41 -35.82
C ASP A 509 12.18 4.53 -34.77
N ASN A 510 13.43 4.96 -34.52
CA ASN A 510 13.77 5.98 -33.52
C ASN A 510 13.41 5.60 -32.08
N ARG A 511 13.28 4.31 -31.77
CA ARG A 511 12.99 3.79 -30.43
C ARG A 511 13.95 2.66 -30.05
N ARG A 512 14.08 2.41 -28.74
CA ARG A 512 14.80 1.24 -28.22
C ARG A 512 14.36 0.91 -26.80
N ASP A 513 14.14 -0.37 -26.54
CA ASP A 513 13.80 -0.87 -25.22
C ASP A 513 15.04 -1.11 -24.36
N VAL A 514 14.91 -0.77 -23.08
CA VAL A 514 15.93 -0.85 -22.04
C VAL A 514 15.34 -1.60 -20.87
N PHE A 515 16.04 -2.61 -20.38
CA PHE A 515 15.70 -3.26 -19.13
C PHE A 515 16.39 -2.54 -17.97
N VAL A 516 15.64 -2.38 -16.87
CA VAL A 516 16.17 -2.03 -15.55
C VAL A 516 16.16 -3.29 -14.69
N ASP A 517 17.33 -3.68 -14.19
CA ASP A 517 17.46 -4.77 -13.24
C ASP A 517 17.76 -4.23 -11.85
N VAL A 518 17.13 -4.87 -10.88
CA VAL A 518 17.49 -4.80 -9.47
C VAL A 518 18.07 -6.14 -9.11
N VAL A 519 19.30 -6.16 -8.61
CA VAL A 519 19.87 -7.34 -7.95
C VAL A 519 20.09 -6.95 -6.50
N LEU A 520 19.24 -7.45 -5.61
CA LEU A 520 19.44 -7.24 -4.18
C LEU A 520 20.69 -7.99 -3.70
N PRO A 521 21.33 -7.54 -2.60
CA PRO A 521 22.37 -8.32 -1.93
C PRO A 521 21.92 -9.75 -1.56
N THR A 522 20.62 -9.94 -1.44
CA THR A 522 19.92 -11.20 -1.18
C THR A 522 19.74 -12.08 -2.43
N ALA A 523 20.29 -11.68 -3.58
CA ALA A 523 20.14 -12.31 -4.89
C ALA A 523 18.69 -12.34 -5.43
N LEU A 524 17.74 -11.62 -4.82
CA LEU A 524 16.44 -11.39 -5.45
C LEU A 524 16.65 -10.52 -6.67
N GLN A 525 16.15 -10.98 -7.81
CA GLN A 525 16.21 -10.27 -9.08
C GLN A 525 14.83 -9.75 -9.45
N LEU A 526 14.76 -8.46 -9.77
CA LEU A 526 13.56 -7.81 -10.30
C LEU A 526 13.92 -7.12 -11.61
N ARG A 527 13.01 -7.15 -12.58
CA ARG A 527 13.22 -6.53 -13.89
C ARG A 527 12.00 -5.71 -14.30
N GLY A 528 12.27 -4.51 -14.83
CA GLY A 528 11.30 -3.67 -15.53
C GLY A 528 11.78 -3.34 -16.93
N GLN A 529 10.87 -2.92 -17.82
CA GLN A 529 11.20 -2.45 -19.16
C GLN A 529 10.87 -0.97 -19.28
N LEU A 530 11.79 -0.23 -19.89
CA LEU A 530 11.71 1.19 -20.23
C LEU A 530 11.91 1.35 -21.75
N THR A 531 11.49 2.48 -22.31
CA THR A 531 11.70 2.78 -23.74
C THR A 531 12.36 4.14 -23.91
N LEU A 532 13.46 4.18 -24.67
CA LEU A 532 14.13 5.40 -25.12
C LEU A 532 13.67 5.75 -26.55
N PHE A 533 13.50 7.03 -26.85
CA PHE A 533 13.12 7.47 -28.21
C PHE A 533 13.65 8.86 -28.60
N ARG A 534 13.69 9.17 -29.90
CA ARG A 534 14.19 10.46 -30.45
C ARG A 534 13.23 11.22 -31.37
N ASP A 535 11.97 10.80 -31.44
CA ASP A 535 11.00 11.49 -32.26
C ASP A 535 10.48 12.75 -31.57
N ALA A 536 10.58 13.88 -32.28
CA ALA A 536 10.00 15.13 -31.83
C ALA A 536 8.46 15.05 -31.87
N LYS A 537 7.84 15.14 -30.69
CA LYS A 537 6.40 15.30 -30.52
C LYS A 537 6.14 16.48 -29.57
N PRO A 538 4.96 17.13 -29.65
CA PRO A 538 4.59 18.11 -28.64
C PRO A 538 4.45 17.43 -27.27
N TYR A 539 4.67 18.16 -26.19
CA TYR A 539 4.66 17.62 -24.82
C TYR A 539 4.29 18.70 -23.79
N MET A 540 3.96 18.26 -22.57
CA MET A 540 3.73 19.11 -21.40
C MET A 540 4.70 18.70 -20.28
N LYS A 541 5.04 19.63 -19.38
CA LYS A 541 5.94 19.36 -18.23
C LYS A 541 5.17 19.21 -16.92
N ASP A 542 5.64 18.25 -16.13
CA ASP A 542 5.27 18.09 -14.73
C ASP A 542 6.28 18.79 -13.80
N GLY A 543 5.84 19.07 -12.57
CA GLY A 543 6.66 19.74 -11.55
C GLY A 543 7.52 18.75 -10.77
N ASP A 544 7.86 19.11 -9.53
CA ASP A 544 8.62 18.24 -8.62
C ASP A 544 7.92 16.90 -8.38
N GLN A 545 6.58 16.90 -8.41
CA GLN A 545 5.79 15.67 -8.45
C GLN A 545 5.61 15.26 -9.92
N PRO A 546 6.06 14.05 -10.33
CA PRO A 546 6.15 13.66 -11.73
C PRO A 546 4.79 13.41 -12.39
N TRP A 547 3.68 13.65 -11.70
CA TRP A 547 2.32 13.50 -12.20
C TRP A 547 1.49 14.78 -12.01
N LEU A 548 2.07 15.84 -11.41
CA LEU A 548 1.41 17.12 -11.21
C LEU A 548 1.94 18.17 -12.18
N SER A 549 1.14 18.48 -13.18
CA SER A 549 1.56 19.35 -14.28
C SER A 549 1.81 20.78 -13.84
N ILE A 550 2.96 21.32 -14.26
CA ILE A 550 3.27 22.76 -14.22
C ILE A 550 2.96 23.43 -15.56
N ASP A 551 2.38 22.72 -16.51
CA ASP A 551 1.90 23.30 -17.76
C ASP A 551 0.38 23.33 -17.86
N VAL A 552 -0.35 22.71 -16.93
CA VAL A 552 -1.81 22.88 -16.77
C VAL A 552 -2.10 23.85 -15.60
N ARG A 553 -2.98 24.82 -15.83
CA ARG A 553 -3.42 25.83 -14.86
C ARG A 553 -4.94 25.90 -14.83
N VAL A 554 -5.47 26.23 -13.67
CA VAL A 554 -6.89 26.53 -13.51
C VAL A 554 -7.05 27.82 -12.74
N VAL A 555 -8.19 28.47 -12.95
CA VAL A 555 -8.45 29.76 -12.33
C VAL A 555 -9.95 30.05 -12.24
N GLN A 556 -10.35 30.64 -11.12
CA GLN A 556 -11.68 31.24 -10.94
C GLN A 556 -11.65 32.70 -11.39
N ARG A 557 -12.72 33.15 -12.05
CA ARG A 557 -12.88 34.55 -12.46
C ARG A 557 -14.30 35.02 -12.19
N PRO A 558 -14.49 35.96 -11.24
CA PRO A 558 -15.74 36.69 -11.13
C PRO A 558 -16.05 37.44 -12.42
N ILE A 559 -17.34 37.63 -12.71
CA ILE A 559 -17.80 38.43 -13.84
C ILE A 559 -17.20 39.85 -13.78
N GLY A 560 -16.80 40.39 -14.93
CA GLY A 560 -16.18 41.72 -15.02
C GLY A 560 -14.72 41.81 -14.53
N VAL A 561 -14.08 40.71 -14.09
CA VAL A 561 -12.67 40.71 -13.71
C VAL A 561 -11.79 40.28 -14.89
N PRO A 562 -10.81 41.09 -15.33
CA PRO A 562 -10.03 40.77 -16.51
C PRO A 562 -9.02 39.62 -16.29
N LEU A 563 -8.75 38.86 -17.35
CA LEU A 563 -7.67 37.87 -17.42
C LEU A 563 -6.91 38.04 -18.73
N ALA A 564 -5.58 38.14 -18.66
CA ALA A 564 -4.74 38.46 -19.83
C ALA A 564 -5.23 39.70 -20.62
N GLY A 565 -5.86 40.66 -19.91
CA GLY A 565 -6.47 41.86 -20.49
C GLY A 565 -7.84 41.65 -21.14
N ALA A 566 -8.31 40.42 -21.34
CA ALA A 566 -9.68 40.14 -21.79
C ALA A 566 -10.65 40.25 -20.60
N MET A 567 -11.88 40.68 -20.84
CA MET A 567 -12.93 40.82 -19.82
C MET A 567 -14.26 40.39 -20.43
N HIS A 568 -15.10 39.69 -19.68
CA HIS A 568 -16.49 39.45 -20.07
C HIS A 568 -17.42 40.07 -19.04
N THR A 569 -18.47 40.70 -19.54
CA THR A 569 -19.53 41.33 -18.73
C THR A 569 -20.88 40.64 -18.92
N ASP A 570 -20.95 39.64 -19.81
CA ASP A 570 -22.15 38.84 -20.07
C ASP A 570 -22.00 37.47 -19.41
N ALA A 571 -23.01 37.16 -18.60
CA ALA A 571 -23.30 35.90 -17.94
C ALA A 571 -23.19 34.65 -18.85
N ASN A 572 -23.48 34.80 -20.15
CA ASN A 572 -23.50 33.71 -21.13
C ASN A 572 -22.26 33.69 -22.04
N ALA A 573 -21.31 34.62 -21.89
CA ALA A 573 -20.15 34.77 -22.77
C ALA A 573 -18.92 33.94 -22.37
N GLY A 574 -19.08 32.91 -21.51
CA GLY A 574 -17.97 32.13 -20.97
C GLY A 574 -17.05 31.51 -22.04
N ALA A 575 -17.63 30.96 -23.12
CA ALA A 575 -16.87 30.42 -24.26
C ALA A 575 -16.17 31.52 -25.08
N GLY A 576 -16.83 32.65 -25.31
CA GLY A 576 -16.22 33.80 -26.00
C GLY A 576 -15.03 34.38 -25.23
N PHE A 577 -15.15 34.42 -23.89
CA PHE A 577 -14.08 34.88 -23.01
C PHE A 577 -12.82 34.01 -23.09
N VAL A 578 -12.96 32.68 -22.98
CA VAL A 578 -11.78 31.79 -23.05
C VAL A 578 -11.12 31.85 -24.41
N ALA A 579 -11.90 31.92 -25.50
CA ALA A 579 -11.35 32.09 -26.85
C ALA A 579 -10.53 33.39 -26.99
N GLU A 580 -11.04 34.51 -26.47
CA GLU A 580 -10.33 35.78 -26.49
C GLU A 580 -9.05 35.78 -25.62
N VAL A 581 -9.10 35.17 -24.43
CA VAL A 581 -7.91 34.97 -23.59
C VAL A 581 -6.85 34.15 -24.34
N LEU A 582 -7.24 33.07 -25.02
CA LEU A 582 -6.33 32.23 -25.79
C LEU A 582 -5.70 32.96 -26.97
N ASN A 583 -6.47 33.79 -27.68
CA ASN A 583 -5.92 34.64 -28.73
C ASN A 583 -4.81 35.56 -28.18
N ARG A 584 -5.08 36.23 -27.05
CA ARG A 584 -4.11 37.12 -26.41
C ARG A 584 -2.87 36.39 -25.88
N MET A 585 -3.06 35.24 -25.23
CA MET A 585 -1.92 34.41 -24.78
C MET A 585 -1.09 33.93 -25.97
N ASN A 586 -1.72 33.44 -27.04
CA ASN A 586 -0.96 32.96 -28.20
C ASN A 586 -0.22 34.08 -28.94
N SER A 587 -0.72 35.32 -28.92
CA SER A 587 -0.06 36.50 -29.50
C SER A 587 0.95 37.21 -28.59
N ALA A 588 0.96 36.93 -27.28
CA ALA A 588 1.84 37.61 -26.33
C ALA A 588 3.33 37.17 -26.46
N PRO A 589 4.30 38.06 -26.15
CA PRO A 589 5.72 37.71 -26.12
C PRO A 589 6.03 36.51 -25.21
N ARG A 590 6.93 35.61 -25.65
CA ARG A 590 7.31 34.40 -24.90
C ARG A 590 8.41 34.69 -23.86
N ASP A 591 8.14 35.66 -23.00
CA ASP A 591 9.04 36.07 -21.90
C ASP A 591 8.45 35.72 -20.53
N ASP A 592 9.20 36.02 -19.46
CA ASP A 592 8.79 35.73 -18.08
C ASP A 592 7.50 36.46 -17.67
N ASN A 593 7.19 37.59 -18.32
CA ASN A 593 6.01 38.41 -18.05
C ASN A 593 4.74 37.91 -18.74
N HIS A 594 4.82 36.84 -19.52
CA HIS A 594 3.71 36.26 -20.25
C HIS A 594 2.49 36.00 -19.34
N PRO A 595 1.24 36.32 -19.76
CA PRO A 595 0.05 36.22 -18.90
C PRO A 595 -0.16 34.86 -18.24
N PHE A 596 0.20 33.78 -18.94
CA PHE A 596 0.12 32.41 -18.40
C PHE A 596 1.00 32.21 -17.15
N ASN A 597 2.18 32.83 -17.09
CA ASN A 597 3.09 32.69 -15.94
C ASN A 597 2.56 33.39 -14.69
N ARG A 598 1.55 34.26 -14.82
CA ARG A 598 0.86 34.92 -13.70
C ARG A 598 -0.27 34.06 -13.11
N LEU A 599 -0.61 32.94 -13.75
CA LEU A 599 -1.56 31.98 -13.19
C LEU A 599 -0.85 31.14 -12.12
N ALA A 600 -1.46 31.06 -10.95
CA ALA A 600 -0.85 30.44 -9.78
C ALA A 600 -0.54 28.95 -10.01
N LEU A 601 0.61 28.54 -9.47
CA LEU A 601 1.00 27.14 -9.32
C LEU A 601 0.62 26.59 -7.94
N ASP A 602 0.29 27.46 -7.00
CA ASP A 602 -0.19 27.10 -5.68
C ASP A 602 -1.57 26.45 -5.81
N GLN A 603 -1.79 25.33 -5.11
CA GLN A 603 -3.04 24.59 -5.21
C GLN A 603 -4.19 25.45 -4.67
N GLU A 604 -4.00 26.14 -3.54
CA GLU A 604 -5.02 26.96 -2.86
C GLU A 604 -5.55 28.06 -3.76
N ALA A 605 -4.63 28.76 -4.44
CA ALA A 605 -4.97 29.76 -5.44
C ALA A 605 -5.56 29.17 -6.74
N SER A 606 -5.36 27.87 -6.99
CA SER A 606 -5.86 27.12 -8.14
C SER A 606 -7.17 26.35 -7.84
N ARG A 607 -7.89 26.65 -6.75
CA ARG A 607 -9.16 25.98 -6.45
C ARG A 607 -10.25 26.33 -7.47
N LEU A 608 -11.19 25.41 -7.72
CA LEU A 608 -12.39 25.65 -8.56
C LEU A 608 -13.61 25.95 -7.67
N GLU A 609 -14.60 26.66 -8.19
CA GLU A 609 -15.82 27.00 -7.45
C GLU A 609 -16.97 26.10 -7.89
N LEU A 610 -17.64 25.43 -6.96
CA LEU A 610 -18.82 24.60 -7.27
C LEU A 610 -20.08 25.45 -7.45
N SER A 611 -20.17 26.55 -6.70
CA SER A 611 -21.28 27.47 -6.78
C SER A 611 -21.26 28.28 -8.08
N SER A 612 -22.43 28.67 -8.57
CA SER A 612 -22.52 29.67 -9.63
C SER A 612 -22.15 31.08 -9.14
N HIS A 613 -22.28 31.34 -7.83
CA HIS A 613 -22.06 32.64 -7.20
C HIS A 613 -21.22 32.55 -5.92
N VAL A 614 -20.44 33.60 -5.67
CA VAL A 614 -19.74 33.85 -4.41
C VAL A 614 -20.06 35.28 -4.00
N ALA A 615 -20.56 35.49 -2.78
CA ALA A 615 -20.95 36.82 -2.31
C ALA A 615 -21.94 37.55 -3.26
N GLY A 616 -22.88 36.81 -3.86
CA GLY A 616 -23.81 37.36 -4.86
C GLY A 616 -23.20 37.70 -6.22
N VAL A 617 -21.88 37.56 -6.40
CA VAL A 617 -21.20 37.78 -7.68
C VAL A 617 -21.05 36.46 -8.42
N ARG A 618 -21.39 36.44 -9.71
CA ARG A 618 -21.25 35.27 -10.56
C ARG A 618 -19.77 34.93 -10.81
N VAL A 619 -19.38 33.67 -10.63
CA VAL A 619 -18.00 33.21 -10.74
C VAL A 619 -17.87 32.10 -11.79
N PHE A 620 -16.83 32.16 -12.62
CA PHE A 620 -16.57 31.20 -13.69
C PHE A 620 -15.25 30.46 -13.47
N ASN A 621 -15.20 29.20 -13.89
CA ASN A 621 -14.00 28.37 -13.83
C ASN A 621 -13.37 28.20 -15.21
N TYR A 622 -12.05 28.35 -15.32
CA TYR A 622 -11.31 28.17 -16.57
C TYR A 622 -10.08 27.29 -16.37
N ALA A 623 -9.72 26.55 -17.41
CA ALA A 623 -8.46 25.83 -17.51
C ALA A 623 -7.63 26.37 -18.68
N PHE A 624 -6.32 26.40 -18.50
CA PHE A 624 -5.35 26.76 -19.53
C PHE A 624 -4.19 25.79 -19.50
N ALA A 625 -3.61 25.50 -20.65
CA ALA A 625 -2.43 24.67 -20.75
C ALA A 625 -1.40 25.23 -21.72
N ARG A 626 -0.12 25.02 -21.40
CA ARG A 626 1.02 25.35 -22.25
C ARG A 626 1.60 24.07 -22.85
N VAL A 627 1.44 23.91 -24.16
CA VAL A 627 2.07 22.81 -24.90
C VAL A 627 3.37 23.30 -25.49
N ARG A 628 4.41 22.46 -25.39
CA ARG A 628 5.76 22.73 -25.86
C ARG A 628 6.09 21.83 -27.04
N TYR A 629 6.95 22.32 -27.92
CA TYR A 629 7.43 21.56 -29.07
C TYR A 629 8.85 21.99 -29.40
N ARG A 630 9.71 21.01 -29.70
CA ARG A 630 11.09 21.25 -30.09
C ARG A 630 11.43 20.27 -31.21
N ALA A 631 11.65 20.81 -32.40
CA ALA A 631 11.93 20.03 -33.60
C ALA A 631 12.71 20.85 -34.61
N PRO A 632 13.44 20.22 -35.55
CA PRO A 632 14.14 20.92 -36.62
C PRO A 632 13.24 21.83 -37.45
N VAL A 633 13.81 22.91 -38.00
CA VAL A 633 13.09 23.79 -38.93
C VAL A 633 12.52 22.97 -40.09
N GLY A 634 11.24 23.21 -40.42
CA GLY A 634 10.50 22.47 -41.44
C GLY A 634 9.77 21.21 -40.95
N ARG A 635 10.07 20.71 -39.74
CA ARG A 635 9.31 19.60 -39.11
C ARG A 635 8.20 20.18 -38.22
N ASN A 636 7.11 20.64 -38.83
CA ASN A 636 5.97 21.22 -38.12
C ASN A 636 5.07 20.13 -37.52
N ALA A 637 4.60 20.35 -36.30
CA ALA A 637 3.48 19.59 -35.73
C ALA A 637 2.17 20.28 -36.11
N ASN A 638 1.47 19.73 -37.11
CA ASN A 638 0.17 20.19 -37.56
C ASN A 638 -0.96 19.50 -36.77
N ASP A 639 -2.11 20.15 -36.66
CA ASP A 639 -3.30 19.58 -35.99
C ASP A 639 -3.03 19.11 -34.54
N VAL A 640 -2.21 19.84 -33.79
CA VAL A 640 -2.00 19.57 -32.36
C VAL A 640 -3.27 19.98 -31.62
N ARG A 641 -3.87 19.03 -30.90
CA ARG A 641 -5.11 19.22 -30.15
C ARG A 641 -4.89 18.97 -28.67
N LEU A 642 -5.60 19.71 -27.84
CA LEU A 642 -5.63 19.46 -26.42
C LEU A 642 -7.06 19.29 -25.93
N PHE A 643 -7.32 18.17 -25.26
CA PHE A 643 -8.62 17.86 -24.69
C PHE A 643 -8.57 18.01 -23.17
N PHE A 644 -9.47 18.82 -22.64
CA PHE A 644 -9.63 19.00 -21.20
C PHE A 644 -10.77 18.14 -20.69
N ARG A 645 -10.56 17.46 -19.57
CA ARG A 645 -11.62 16.74 -18.86
C ARG A 645 -11.40 16.76 -17.35
N THR A 646 -12.47 16.75 -16.57
CA THR A 646 -12.38 16.49 -15.12
C THR A 646 -12.98 15.14 -14.80
N LEU A 647 -12.48 14.50 -13.75
CA LEU A 647 -13.20 13.42 -13.11
C LEU A 647 -14.40 13.97 -12.30
N THR A 648 -15.34 13.09 -11.95
CA THR A 648 -16.47 13.48 -11.08
C THR A 648 -16.06 13.65 -9.61
N THR A 649 -14.96 13.02 -9.20
CA THR A 649 -14.32 13.13 -7.88
C THR A 649 -12.80 12.98 -8.03
N VAL A 650 -12.06 12.83 -6.93
CA VAL A 650 -10.65 12.43 -6.99
C VAL A 650 -10.55 10.96 -7.44
N GLY A 651 -9.86 10.73 -8.55
CA GLY A 651 -9.61 9.38 -9.05
C GLY A 651 -8.29 8.83 -8.53
N THR A 652 -8.25 7.52 -8.33
CA THR A 652 -7.00 6.81 -7.97
C THR A 652 -6.34 6.16 -9.18
N SER A 653 -7.00 6.12 -10.34
CA SER A 653 -6.43 5.72 -11.63
C SER A 653 -6.78 6.73 -12.71
N PHE A 654 -5.80 6.99 -13.57
CA PHE A 654 -5.90 7.88 -14.73
C PHE A 654 -5.48 7.15 -16.02
N GLU A 655 -5.50 5.82 -15.99
CA GLU A 655 -5.11 5.00 -17.12
C GLU A 655 -5.88 5.38 -18.38
N TYR A 656 -5.12 5.65 -19.42
CA TYR A 656 -5.65 6.04 -20.71
C TYR A 656 -6.47 4.90 -21.31
N ASN A 657 -7.70 5.19 -21.68
CA ASN A 657 -8.56 4.29 -22.43
C ASN A 657 -9.58 5.11 -23.21
N ASP A 658 -9.42 5.12 -24.53
CA ASP A 658 -10.21 5.89 -25.48
C ASP A 658 -11.65 5.38 -25.68
N THR A 659 -12.04 4.28 -25.01
CA THR A 659 -13.43 3.79 -24.98
C THR A 659 -14.14 4.06 -23.66
N THR A 660 -13.39 4.31 -22.58
CA THR A 660 -13.95 4.52 -21.24
C THR A 660 -13.65 5.93 -20.73
N LEU A 661 -12.60 6.11 -19.93
CA LEU A 661 -12.28 7.37 -19.27
C LEU A 661 -11.91 8.49 -20.25
N TYR A 662 -11.23 8.14 -21.34
CA TYR A 662 -10.76 9.08 -22.36
C TYR A 662 -11.61 9.03 -23.63
N ARG A 663 -12.89 8.66 -23.50
CA ARG A 663 -13.80 8.50 -24.63
C ARG A 663 -13.82 9.74 -25.53
N ARG A 664 -13.83 9.49 -26.84
CA ARG A 664 -13.86 10.52 -27.89
C ARG A 664 -14.53 9.99 -29.17
N ALA A 665 -15.01 10.91 -30.00
CA ALA A 665 -15.47 10.62 -31.35
C ALA A 665 -14.32 10.84 -32.35
N GLY A 666 -14.01 9.82 -33.17
CA GLY A 666 -12.89 9.86 -34.11
C GLY A 666 -11.52 9.75 -33.44
N ASN A 667 -10.46 9.60 -34.25
CA ASN A 667 -9.08 9.44 -33.78
C ASN A 667 -8.04 10.23 -34.62
N GLY A 668 -8.51 11.12 -35.51
CA GLY A 668 -7.66 11.92 -36.40
C GLY A 668 -7.89 13.43 -36.24
N PRO A 669 -7.70 14.23 -37.31
CA PRO A 669 -7.90 15.69 -37.26
C PRO A 669 -9.31 16.15 -36.86
N THR A 670 -10.29 15.24 -36.79
CA THR A 670 -11.67 15.52 -36.38
C THR A 670 -11.99 14.99 -34.97
N ALA A 671 -10.99 14.57 -34.20
CA ALA A 671 -11.19 14.01 -32.87
C ALA A 671 -11.80 15.04 -31.90
N ILE A 672 -12.87 14.63 -31.19
CA ILE A 672 -13.58 15.45 -30.21
C ILE A 672 -13.86 14.61 -28.96
N PRO A 673 -13.49 15.09 -27.76
CA PRO A 673 -13.72 14.36 -26.52
C PRO A 673 -15.22 14.25 -26.21
N GLN A 674 -15.60 13.13 -25.60
CA GLN A 674 -16.95 12.81 -25.15
C GLN A 674 -16.95 12.57 -23.64
N PHE A 675 -18.14 12.50 -23.04
CA PHE A 675 -18.28 11.97 -21.68
C PHE A 675 -17.58 10.63 -21.56
N GLY A 676 -16.66 10.54 -20.60
CA GLY A 676 -16.01 9.29 -20.27
C GLY A 676 -16.99 8.41 -19.51
N MET A 677 -17.11 7.14 -19.89
CA MET A 677 -18.11 6.22 -19.35
C MET A 677 -17.43 4.97 -18.79
N ILE A 678 -17.84 4.55 -17.59
CA ILE A 678 -17.52 3.23 -17.03
C ILE A 678 -18.85 2.53 -16.80
N GLY A 679 -19.14 1.53 -17.63
CA GLY A 679 -20.50 0.98 -17.74
C GLY A 679 -21.49 2.07 -18.15
N ALA A 680 -22.57 2.22 -17.39
CA ALA A 680 -23.60 3.24 -17.61
C ALA A 680 -23.33 4.57 -16.89
N ARG A 681 -22.23 4.69 -16.13
CA ARG A 681 -21.92 5.86 -15.29
C ARG A 681 -20.95 6.80 -16.00
N THR A 682 -21.19 8.10 -15.88
CA THR A 682 -20.24 9.14 -16.29
C THR A 682 -19.05 9.20 -15.33
N ALA A 683 -17.86 8.90 -15.83
CA ALA A 683 -16.60 8.90 -15.08
C ALA A 683 -15.80 10.20 -15.27
N SER A 684 -15.87 10.83 -16.46
CA SER A 684 -15.22 12.12 -16.73
C SER A 684 -16.05 13.04 -17.60
N ILE A 685 -15.93 14.35 -17.37
CA ILE A 685 -16.65 15.41 -18.08
C ILE A 685 -15.68 16.14 -19.01
N PRO A 686 -15.91 16.20 -20.35
CA PRO A 686 -15.08 16.97 -21.27
C PRO A 686 -15.44 18.46 -21.27
N TYR A 687 -14.44 19.32 -21.48
CA TYR A 687 -14.60 20.77 -21.58
C TYR A 687 -13.93 21.34 -22.82
N PHE A 688 -14.41 22.49 -23.26
CA PHE A 688 -14.09 23.06 -24.56
C PHE A 688 -13.84 24.57 -24.45
N ALA A 689 -13.11 25.13 -25.41
CA ALA A 689 -13.06 26.58 -25.59
C ALA A 689 -14.30 27.10 -26.34
N SER A 690 -14.97 26.22 -27.08
CA SER A 690 -16.16 26.51 -27.88
C SER A 690 -17.46 26.13 -27.13
N PRO A 691 -18.62 26.77 -27.43
CA PRO A 691 -19.89 26.43 -26.80
C PRO A 691 -20.29 24.96 -27.02
N ARG A 692 -20.65 24.25 -25.94
CA ARG A 692 -21.06 22.82 -26.00
C ARG A 692 -22.51 22.63 -26.45
N GLY A 693 -22.78 21.52 -27.16
CA GLY A 693 -24.13 21.12 -27.60
C GLY A 693 -24.53 19.75 -27.01
N GLY A 694 -24.92 19.70 -25.74
CA GLY A 694 -25.21 18.44 -25.03
C GLY A 694 -23.93 17.67 -24.66
N ASP A 695 -23.92 16.35 -24.93
CA ASP A 695 -22.82 15.44 -24.58
C ASP A 695 -21.52 15.59 -25.40
N ARG A 696 -21.56 16.44 -26.44
CA ARG A 696 -20.46 16.68 -27.37
C ARG A 696 -20.55 18.10 -27.96
N LEU A 697 -19.53 18.49 -28.72
CA LEU A 697 -19.67 19.59 -29.69
C LEU A 697 -20.41 19.12 -30.95
N ALA A 698 -21.10 20.05 -31.62
CA ALA A 698 -21.81 19.77 -32.87
C ALA A 698 -20.88 19.74 -34.12
N ALA A 699 -19.69 20.35 -34.08
CA ALA A 699 -18.77 20.44 -35.23
C ALA A 699 -17.27 20.22 -34.91
N THR A 700 -16.57 21.13 -34.20
CA THR A 700 -15.14 21.08 -33.80
C THR A 700 -14.85 22.04 -32.62
N ASP A 701 -13.66 21.99 -31.98
CA ASP A 701 -13.19 22.97 -30.96
C ASP A 701 -11.99 23.80 -31.49
N PRO A 702 -12.19 24.75 -32.43
CA PRO A 702 -11.10 25.42 -33.16
C PRO A 702 -10.02 26.10 -32.29
N PRO A 703 -10.33 26.78 -31.17
CA PRO A 703 -9.29 27.43 -30.36
C PRO A 703 -8.26 26.46 -29.78
N ASN A 704 -8.65 25.18 -29.60
CA ASN A 704 -7.79 24.12 -29.09
C ASN A 704 -7.13 23.30 -30.21
N VAL A 705 -6.93 23.90 -31.38
CA VAL A 705 -6.21 23.32 -32.53
C VAL A 705 -5.10 24.27 -32.93
N GLN A 706 -3.86 23.80 -32.88
CA GLN A 706 -2.70 24.64 -33.15
C GLN A 706 -1.71 23.94 -34.09
N THR A 707 -1.02 24.75 -34.89
CA THR A 707 0.19 24.32 -35.60
C THR A 707 1.41 24.85 -34.86
N MET A 708 2.36 23.96 -34.58
CA MET A 708 3.62 24.25 -33.90
C MET A 708 4.78 24.05 -34.87
N ASN A 709 5.37 25.15 -35.33
CA ASN A 709 6.47 25.09 -36.30
C ASN A 709 7.77 24.71 -35.60
N GLY A 710 8.57 23.81 -36.19
CA GLY A 710 9.89 23.46 -35.64
C GLY A 710 10.86 24.65 -35.73
N GLN A 711 11.71 24.83 -34.70
CA GLN A 711 12.70 25.90 -34.61
C GLN A 711 14.06 25.40 -34.08
N ASP A 712 14.47 24.20 -34.50
CA ASP A 712 15.70 23.53 -34.08
C ASP A 712 15.83 23.43 -32.54
N ALA A 713 16.77 24.17 -31.97
CA ALA A 713 17.04 24.23 -30.54
C ALA A 713 16.22 25.30 -29.79
N ALA A 714 15.32 26.03 -30.45
CA ALA A 714 14.36 26.88 -29.77
C ALA A 714 13.10 26.07 -29.43
N GLU A 715 12.60 26.23 -28.20
CA GLU A 715 11.33 25.64 -27.79
C GLU A 715 10.18 26.53 -28.27
N VAL A 716 9.22 25.92 -28.96
CA VAL A 716 8.00 26.59 -29.42
C VAL A 716 6.87 26.26 -28.46
N THR A 717 6.14 27.29 -28.04
CA THR A 717 5.00 27.15 -27.12
C THR A 717 3.71 27.64 -27.73
N ARG A 718 2.62 26.91 -27.43
CA ARG A 718 1.23 27.26 -27.76
C ARG A 718 0.36 27.07 -26.53
N PHE A 719 -0.66 27.89 -26.43
CA PHE A 719 -1.60 27.89 -25.30
C PHE A 719 -2.97 27.40 -25.75
N PHE A 720 -3.55 26.56 -24.91
CA PHE A 720 -4.85 25.92 -25.07
C PHE A 720 -5.68 26.21 -23.82
N GLY A 721 -7.00 26.08 -23.88
CA GLY A 721 -7.84 26.35 -22.72
C GLY A 721 -9.28 25.90 -22.87
N ALA A 722 -10.00 25.87 -21.76
CA ALA A 722 -11.39 25.45 -21.73
C ALA A 722 -12.17 26.20 -20.66
N TRP A 723 -13.47 26.39 -20.91
CA TRP A 723 -14.42 26.83 -19.91
C TRP A 723 -14.94 25.61 -19.14
N LEU A 724 -14.65 25.57 -17.84
CA LEU A 724 -15.09 24.49 -16.94
C LEU A 724 -16.50 24.82 -16.43
N ASP A 725 -17.48 24.69 -17.32
CA ASP A 725 -18.84 25.20 -17.15
C ASP A 725 -19.73 24.40 -16.18
N PHE A 726 -19.16 23.47 -15.40
CA PHE A 726 -19.91 22.66 -14.44
C PHE A 726 -20.58 23.49 -13.34
N ASN A 727 -20.04 24.66 -13.00
CA ASN A 727 -20.65 25.55 -12.01
C ASN A 727 -21.70 26.50 -12.61
N GLN A 728 -21.89 26.46 -13.93
CA GLN A 728 -22.88 27.25 -14.67
C GLN A 728 -24.00 26.38 -15.26
N ARG A 729 -23.89 25.06 -15.15
CA ARG A 729 -24.77 24.08 -15.79
C ARG A 729 -25.22 23.02 -14.81
N ASP A 730 -26.52 22.96 -14.56
CA ASP A 730 -27.12 22.02 -13.61
C ASP A 730 -26.90 20.56 -14.00
N ASP A 731 -26.94 20.22 -15.30
CA ASP A 731 -26.70 18.87 -15.82
C ASP A 731 -25.29 18.36 -15.48
N LEU A 732 -24.30 19.25 -15.51
CA LEU A 732 -22.92 18.93 -15.17
C LEU A 732 -22.66 18.97 -13.67
N ARG A 733 -23.21 19.97 -12.97
CA ARG A 733 -23.04 20.09 -11.51
C ARG A 733 -23.57 18.85 -10.80
N ALA A 734 -24.67 18.28 -11.28
CA ALA A 734 -25.26 17.06 -10.75
C ALA A 734 -24.36 15.81 -10.86
N LEU A 735 -23.30 15.85 -11.70
CA LEU A 735 -22.33 14.77 -11.83
C LEU A 735 -21.18 14.84 -10.81
N ILE A 736 -20.99 15.99 -10.15
CA ILE A 736 -19.92 16.19 -9.18
C ILE A 736 -20.13 15.32 -7.94
N ARG A 737 -19.04 14.78 -7.39
CA ARG A 737 -19.06 13.86 -6.25
C ARG A 737 -18.14 14.28 -5.11
N GLY A 738 -17.42 15.39 -5.25
CA GLY A 738 -16.59 16.00 -4.20
C GLY A 738 -16.24 17.45 -4.54
N GLU A 739 -15.74 18.21 -3.57
CA GLU A 739 -15.35 19.62 -3.75
C GLU A 739 -14.28 19.78 -4.84
N HIS A 740 -13.33 18.85 -4.91
CA HIS A 740 -12.23 18.90 -5.86
C HIS A 740 -12.26 17.74 -6.85
N GLN A 741 -11.90 18.07 -8.08
CA GLN A 741 -11.79 17.12 -9.18
C GLN A 741 -10.39 17.15 -9.75
N CYS A 742 -9.93 16.01 -10.25
CA CYS A 742 -8.70 15.96 -11.02
C CYS A 742 -8.98 16.45 -12.43
N LEU A 743 -8.32 17.53 -12.85
CA LEU A 743 -8.32 17.98 -14.24
C LEU A 743 -7.24 17.23 -15.01
N ILE A 744 -7.58 16.75 -16.20
CA ILE A 744 -6.69 16.04 -17.09
C ILE A 744 -6.64 16.81 -18.42
N ALA A 745 -5.43 17.01 -18.93
CA ALA A 745 -5.16 17.49 -20.26
C ALA A 745 -4.57 16.34 -21.09
N GLU A 746 -5.27 15.97 -22.15
CA GLU A 746 -4.87 14.94 -23.10
C GLU A 746 -4.38 15.61 -24.38
N LEU A 747 -3.11 15.41 -24.69
CA LEU A 747 -2.48 15.92 -25.90
C LEU A 747 -2.64 14.91 -27.04
N HIS A 748 -3.40 15.32 -28.06
CA HIS A 748 -3.68 14.50 -29.23
C HIS A 748 -2.96 15.08 -30.45
N TYR A 749 -2.04 14.31 -31.03
CA TYR A 749 -1.24 14.69 -32.18
C TYR A 749 -1.24 13.57 -33.24
N PRO A 750 -2.11 13.64 -34.28
CA PRO A 750 -2.40 12.52 -35.17
C PRO A 750 -1.19 11.89 -35.88
N ALA A 751 -0.16 12.68 -36.20
CA ALA A 751 1.05 12.20 -36.87
C ALA A 751 1.98 11.38 -35.95
N HIS A 752 1.75 11.43 -34.63
CA HIS A 752 2.50 10.70 -33.62
C HIS A 752 1.61 10.46 -32.40
N SER A 753 0.50 9.71 -32.53
CA SER A 753 -0.31 9.38 -31.35
C SER A 753 -1.12 8.10 -31.49
N THR A 754 -0.65 7.06 -30.81
CA THR A 754 -1.56 6.32 -29.94
C THR A 754 -0.92 6.31 -28.56
N ILE A 755 -1.48 7.10 -27.64
CA ILE A 755 -1.22 6.92 -26.21
C ILE A 755 -1.65 5.46 -25.92
N PRO A 756 -0.75 4.60 -25.43
CA PRO A 756 -1.11 3.21 -25.18
C PRO A 756 -2.25 3.12 -24.17
N ARG A 757 -3.19 2.19 -24.37
CA ARG A 757 -4.17 1.91 -23.34
C ARG A 757 -3.45 1.44 -22.06
N GLY A 758 -3.84 1.99 -20.92
CA GLY A 758 -3.17 1.76 -19.64
C GLY A 758 -2.07 2.78 -19.31
N ALA A 759 -1.69 3.69 -20.19
CA ALA A 759 -0.70 4.72 -19.84
C ALA A 759 -1.28 5.73 -18.83
N ALA A 760 -0.51 6.12 -17.81
CA ALA A 760 -0.89 7.14 -16.83
C ALA A 760 -0.15 8.48 -17.06
N PRO A 761 -0.62 9.62 -16.49
CA PRO A 761 0.07 10.91 -16.57
C PRO A 761 1.52 10.86 -16.10
N ALA A 762 1.80 10.10 -15.03
CA ALA A 762 3.15 9.88 -14.55
C ALA A 762 4.04 9.16 -15.56
N GLU A 763 3.49 8.38 -16.49
CA GLU A 763 4.27 7.55 -17.42
C GLU A 763 4.44 8.21 -18.80
N TYR A 764 3.51 9.08 -19.18
CA TYR A 764 3.36 9.56 -20.56
C TYR A 764 3.15 11.08 -20.63
N ASP A 765 4.13 11.79 -21.20
CA ASP A 765 4.18 13.26 -21.37
C ASP A 765 3.04 13.89 -22.21
N SER A 766 2.21 13.08 -22.85
CA SER A 766 1.01 13.50 -23.60
C SER A 766 -0.26 13.46 -22.73
N LEU A 767 -0.12 13.07 -21.47
CA LEU A 767 -1.14 13.14 -20.44
C LEU A 767 -0.60 14.00 -19.31
N SER A 768 -1.34 15.05 -18.96
CA SER A 768 -1.01 15.88 -17.81
C SER A 768 -2.18 15.94 -16.87
N GLN A 769 -1.90 15.83 -15.58
CA GLN A 769 -2.91 15.96 -14.55
C GLN A 769 -2.63 17.23 -13.74
N ARG A 770 -3.70 17.94 -13.41
CA ARG A 770 -3.71 18.95 -12.36
C ARG A 770 -4.63 18.48 -11.26
N ASN A 771 -4.02 18.08 -10.15
CA ASN A 771 -4.74 17.75 -8.95
C ASN A 771 -4.99 19.03 -8.13
N LEU A 772 -6.17 19.11 -7.54
CA LEU A 772 -6.66 20.33 -6.91
C LEU A 772 -7.26 20.08 -5.52
N ALA A 773 -7.07 18.92 -4.90
CA ALA A 773 -7.77 18.58 -3.65
C ALA A 773 -7.23 19.31 -2.42
N ILE A 774 -8.04 20.25 -1.89
CA ILE A 774 -7.63 21.14 -0.80
C ILE A 774 -8.73 21.22 0.22
N VAL A 775 -8.48 20.68 1.39
CA VAL A 775 -9.48 20.70 2.46
C VAL A 775 -8.88 21.41 3.64
N GLU A 776 -9.39 22.60 3.92
CA GLU A 776 -8.89 23.44 5.00
C GLU A 776 -9.31 22.86 6.35
N SER A 777 -8.41 22.91 7.33
CA SER A 777 -8.68 22.57 8.73
C SER A 777 -8.67 23.85 9.57
N ASP A 778 -9.44 23.93 10.66
CA ASP A 778 -9.32 25.04 11.61
C ASP A 778 -8.38 24.73 12.78
N ASN A 779 -7.77 25.77 13.34
CA ASN A 779 -7.31 25.84 14.73
C ASN A 779 -7.06 27.32 15.13
N PRO A 780 -7.57 27.85 16.26
CA PRO A 780 -8.31 27.16 17.34
C PRO A 780 -9.69 26.69 16.89
N GLY A 781 -10.09 25.50 17.35
CA GLY A 781 -11.30 24.81 16.89
C GLY A 781 -11.71 23.63 17.77
N GLY A 782 -12.92 23.12 17.53
CA GLY A 782 -13.39 21.85 18.09
C GLY A 782 -12.97 20.66 17.23
N VAL A 783 -13.10 19.44 17.75
CA VAL A 783 -12.68 18.19 17.07
C VAL A 783 -13.23 18.09 15.65
N ALA A 784 -14.50 18.44 15.42
CA ALA A 784 -15.13 18.36 14.10
C ALA A 784 -14.52 19.33 13.08
N GLY A 785 -14.10 20.53 13.49
CA GLY A 785 -13.43 21.47 12.61
C GLY A 785 -12.02 20.99 12.18
N HIS A 786 -11.37 20.19 13.03
CA HIS A 786 -10.06 19.61 12.75
C HIS A 786 -10.12 18.41 11.79
N VAL A 787 -11.31 17.96 11.39
CA VAL A 787 -11.49 16.87 10.42
C VAL A 787 -11.46 17.44 9.01
N VAL A 788 -10.60 16.91 8.15
CA VAL A 788 -10.61 17.15 6.71
C VAL A 788 -11.03 15.90 5.98
N GLN A 789 -11.86 16.05 4.95
CA GLN A 789 -12.53 14.92 4.32
C GLN A 789 -12.72 15.13 2.83
N HIS A 790 -12.56 14.06 2.06
CA HIS A 790 -12.76 14.10 0.62
C HIS A 790 -13.21 12.72 0.09
N THR A 791 -14.11 12.75 -0.86
CA THR A 791 -14.51 11.54 -1.59
C THR A 791 -13.44 11.15 -2.60
N PHE A 792 -13.30 9.86 -2.88
CA PHE A 792 -12.44 9.36 -3.95
C PHE A 792 -13.09 8.16 -4.62
N GLU A 793 -12.53 7.72 -5.74
CA GLU A 793 -13.00 6.53 -6.44
C GLU A 793 -11.85 5.60 -6.79
N LEU A 794 -11.89 4.38 -6.24
CA LEU A 794 -10.97 3.29 -6.60
C LEU A 794 -11.38 2.72 -7.95
N ALA A 795 -10.46 2.73 -8.91
CA ALA A 795 -10.72 2.17 -10.22
C ALA A 795 -10.52 0.65 -10.23
N PRO A 796 -11.34 -0.09 -11.00
CA PRO A 796 -11.05 -1.49 -11.28
C PRO A 796 -9.78 -1.59 -12.12
N PHE A 797 -8.94 -2.58 -11.85
CA PHE A 797 -7.82 -2.86 -12.74
C PHE A 797 -8.35 -3.54 -14.01
N ASN A 798 -8.03 -2.96 -15.18
CA ASN A 798 -8.52 -3.45 -16.45
C ASN A 798 -7.76 -4.71 -16.87
N LEU A 799 -8.39 -5.89 -16.73
CA LEU A 799 -7.86 -7.17 -17.24
C LEU A 799 -7.78 -7.21 -18.78
N ASP A 800 -8.52 -6.35 -19.49
CA ASP A 800 -8.59 -6.35 -20.97
C ASP A 800 -7.52 -5.48 -21.63
N ALA A 801 -6.63 -4.85 -20.86
CA ALA A 801 -5.39 -4.32 -21.40
C ALA A 801 -4.38 -5.47 -21.41
N PRO A 802 -4.12 -6.16 -22.54
CA PRO A 802 -2.93 -6.99 -22.60
C PRO A 802 -1.74 -6.09 -22.21
N PRO A 803 -0.75 -6.57 -21.42
CA PRO A 803 0.55 -5.92 -21.45
C PRO A 803 0.88 -5.80 -22.94
N ALA A 804 1.24 -4.60 -23.40
CA ALA A 804 1.61 -4.42 -24.80
C ALA A 804 2.54 -5.59 -25.15
N PRO A 805 2.14 -6.51 -26.05
CA PRO A 805 3.09 -7.51 -26.49
C PRO A 805 4.23 -6.69 -27.07
N PRO A 806 5.50 -6.96 -26.68
CA PRO A 806 6.60 -6.33 -27.37
C PRO A 806 6.34 -6.59 -28.86
N PRO A 807 6.38 -5.57 -29.74
CA PRO A 807 6.37 -5.84 -31.16
C PRO A 807 7.59 -6.73 -31.39
N ILE A 808 7.35 -8.04 -31.56
CA ILE A 808 8.39 -8.97 -31.98
C ILE A 808 8.86 -8.38 -33.31
N PRO A 809 10.10 -7.89 -33.42
CA PRO A 809 10.58 -7.42 -34.70
C PRO A 809 10.44 -8.60 -35.65
N ALA A 810 9.85 -8.38 -36.82
CA ALA A 810 9.65 -9.41 -37.85
C ALA A 810 10.94 -10.10 -38.32
N VAL A 811 12.09 -9.72 -37.77
CA VAL A 811 13.43 -10.27 -38.01
C VAL A 811 13.76 -11.47 -37.11
N ALA A 812 13.08 -11.68 -35.97
CA ALA A 812 13.42 -12.77 -35.04
C ALA A 812 12.94 -14.17 -35.48
N LYS A 813 12.12 -14.29 -36.54
CA LYS A 813 11.64 -15.60 -37.02
C LYS A 813 12.63 -16.34 -37.92
N ALA A 814 13.68 -15.66 -38.38
CA ALA A 814 14.65 -16.22 -39.34
C ALA A 814 15.99 -16.65 -38.72
N ILE A 815 16.25 -16.36 -37.42
CA ILE A 815 17.53 -16.64 -36.75
C ILE A 815 17.28 -17.47 -35.47
N ILE A 816 16.45 -18.52 -35.57
CA ILE A 816 16.29 -19.53 -34.48
C ILE A 816 17.02 -20.83 -34.85
N GLY A 817 17.58 -20.94 -36.05
CA GLY A 817 18.58 -21.95 -36.37
C GLY A 817 19.98 -21.40 -36.11
N GLU A 818 20.72 -22.01 -35.19
CA GLU A 818 22.19 -21.93 -35.08
C GLU A 818 22.85 -20.74 -34.37
N ILE A 819 22.44 -20.37 -33.15
CA ILE A 819 23.38 -19.77 -32.18
C ILE A 819 23.10 -20.33 -30.78
N ALA A 820 24.05 -21.09 -30.23
CA ALA A 820 24.08 -21.45 -28.82
C ALA A 820 24.55 -20.24 -28.00
N LEU A 821 23.64 -19.63 -27.22
CA LEU A 821 23.98 -18.65 -26.18
C LEU A 821 24.03 -19.37 -24.83
N PRO A 822 25.08 -19.18 -24.00
CA PRO A 822 25.05 -19.60 -22.61
C PRO A 822 24.24 -18.60 -21.76
N ASP A 823 23.34 -19.14 -20.93
CA ASP A 823 22.81 -18.59 -19.68
C ASP A 823 22.20 -17.17 -19.66
N VAL A 824 21.11 -16.96 -20.41
CA VAL A 824 20.11 -15.94 -20.05
C VAL A 824 18.85 -16.66 -19.59
N ILE A 825 18.72 -16.83 -18.27
CA ILE A 825 17.52 -17.33 -17.61
C ILE A 825 16.45 -16.23 -17.68
N VAL A 826 15.63 -16.25 -18.72
CA VAL A 826 14.30 -15.64 -18.66
C VAL A 826 13.50 -16.50 -17.70
N THR A 827 13.11 -15.96 -16.55
CA THR A 827 12.14 -16.64 -15.69
C THR A 827 10.83 -16.73 -16.47
N PRO A 828 10.34 -17.93 -16.86
CA PRO A 828 9.00 -18.04 -17.41
C PRO A 828 7.98 -17.62 -16.32
N PRO A 829 6.76 -17.18 -16.69
CA PRO A 829 5.69 -17.03 -15.72
C PRO A 829 5.53 -18.35 -14.97
N VAL A 830 5.60 -18.29 -13.64
CA VAL A 830 5.42 -19.45 -12.75
C VAL A 830 4.09 -20.12 -13.11
N GLU A 831 4.15 -21.32 -13.70
CA GLU A 831 2.98 -22.19 -13.78
C GLU A 831 2.53 -22.54 -12.36
N ASP A 832 1.22 -22.55 -12.16
CA ASP A 832 0.55 -22.76 -10.88
C ASP A 832 1.07 -24.04 -10.17
N PRO A 833 1.79 -23.93 -9.04
CA PRO A 833 2.24 -25.10 -8.29
C PRO A 833 1.10 -25.80 -7.53
N MET A 834 -0.14 -25.29 -7.61
CA MET A 834 -1.28 -25.71 -6.80
C MET A 834 -2.35 -26.43 -7.64
N GLY A 835 -2.00 -27.55 -8.29
CA GLY A 835 -2.87 -28.65 -8.79
C GLY A 835 -4.27 -28.37 -9.39
N PRO A 836 -4.75 -29.19 -10.35
CA PRO A 836 -6.06 -28.97 -10.97
C PRO A 836 -7.20 -29.22 -9.94
N GLY A 837 -7.86 -28.16 -9.47
CA GLY A 837 -9.06 -28.28 -8.62
C GLY A 837 -9.22 -27.22 -7.51
N GLN A 838 -8.23 -26.38 -7.25
CA GLN A 838 -8.41 -25.19 -6.39
C GLN A 838 -8.73 -23.95 -7.25
N PRO A 839 -9.52 -22.97 -6.74
CA PRO A 839 -9.87 -21.79 -7.52
C PRO A 839 -8.60 -21.12 -8.03
N THR A 840 -8.46 -21.14 -9.35
CA THR A 840 -7.33 -20.65 -10.13
C THR A 840 -6.79 -19.33 -9.56
N ARG A 841 -5.62 -19.37 -8.93
CA ARG A 841 -4.79 -18.18 -8.72
C ARG A 841 -3.80 -18.09 -9.87
N GLN A 842 -4.30 -17.90 -11.11
CA GLN A 842 -3.55 -17.12 -12.10
C GLN A 842 -3.03 -15.89 -11.35
N GLY A 843 -1.71 -15.72 -11.27
CA GLY A 843 -1.05 -14.80 -10.34
C GLY A 843 -1.86 -13.52 -10.16
N LYS A 844 -2.65 -13.46 -9.07
CA LYS A 844 -3.66 -12.41 -8.90
C LYS A 844 -2.90 -11.09 -8.94
N LEU A 845 -3.19 -10.28 -9.95
CA LEU A 845 -2.73 -8.90 -10.02
C LEU A 845 -2.98 -8.26 -8.66
N THR A 846 -1.91 -7.77 -8.05
CA THR A 846 -1.93 -7.18 -6.72
C THR A 846 -2.16 -5.68 -6.88
N THR A 847 -3.30 -5.21 -6.37
CA THR A 847 -3.62 -3.78 -6.31
C THR A 847 -3.63 -3.31 -4.86
N GLU A 848 -2.95 -2.21 -4.60
CA GLU A 848 -2.88 -1.56 -3.29
C GLU A 848 -2.98 -0.04 -3.48
N LEU A 849 -3.58 0.64 -2.50
CA LEU A 849 -3.51 2.09 -2.36
C LEU A 849 -2.34 2.42 -1.42
N MET A 850 -1.26 2.94 -1.98
CA MET A 850 -0.07 3.38 -1.24
C MET A 850 -0.22 4.85 -0.86
N ILE A 851 -0.29 5.13 0.44
CA ILE A 851 -0.49 6.47 1.00
C ILE A 851 0.80 6.94 1.66
N ARG A 852 1.35 8.06 1.19
CA ARG A 852 2.47 8.79 1.77
C ARG A 852 1.91 9.92 2.63
N TRP A 853 2.13 9.82 3.94
CA TRP A 853 1.57 10.78 4.90
C TRP A 853 2.40 12.07 5.03
N GLY A 854 3.62 12.09 4.48
CA GLY A 854 4.47 13.28 4.46
C GLY A 854 4.75 13.82 5.87
N SER A 855 4.53 15.13 6.05
CA SER A 855 4.75 15.84 7.31
C SER A 855 3.54 15.85 8.24
N LEU A 856 2.50 15.05 7.96
CA LEU A 856 1.31 14.96 8.80
C LEU A 856 1.70 14.55 10.23
N PRO A 857 1.11 15.17 11.29
CA PRO A 857 1.39 14.78 12.66
C PRO A 857 1.12 13.30 12.91
N ARG A 858 2.00 12.62 13.65
CA ARG A 858 1.94 11.16 13.88
C ARG A 858 0.75 10.73 14.75
N ASP A 859 0.19 11.66 15.49
CA ASP A 859 -1.01 11.54 16.33
C ASP A 859 -2.30 11.95 15.59
N ALA A 860 -2.24 12.34 14.31
CA ALA A 860 -3.43 12.50 13.48
C ALA A 860 -4.14 11.15 13.27
N ILE A 861 -5.45 11.19 13.04
CA ILE A 861 -6.27 10.00 12.84
C ILE A 861 -6.80 10.02 11.40
N ALA A 862 -6.37 9.08 10.57
CA ALA A 862 -6.92 8.91 9.22
C ALA A 862 -7.87 7.71 9.17
N THR A 863 -9.02 7.85 8.53
CA THR A 863 -9.97 6.77 8.27
C THR A 863 -10.35 6.71 6.81
N ILE A 864 -10.53 5.50 6.28
CA ILE A 864 -10.99 5.23 4.92
C ILE A 864 -12.26 4.39 5.01
N TYR A 865 -13.34 4.91 4.42
CA TYR A 865 -14.64 4.26 4.33
C TYR A 865 -14.90 3.79 2.90
N LEU A 866 -15.19 2.50 2.73
CA LEU A 866 -15.54 1.86 1.47
C LEU A 866 -16.76 0.95 1.69
N PRO A 867 -18.00 1.41 1.40
CA PRO A 867 -19.22 0.65 1.74
C PRO A 867 -19.34 -0.70 1.03
N ASP A 868 -18.66 -0.86 -0.09
CA ASP A 868 -18.68 -2.07 -0.91
C ASP A 868 -17.55 -3.05 -0.58
N VAL A 869 -16.73 -2.71 0.41
CA VAL A 869 -15.60 -3.53 0.85
C VAL A 869 -15.88 -4.03 2.24
N ASP A 870 -15.91 -5.33 2.40
CA ASP A 870 -15.78 -5.96 3.70
C ASP A 870 -14.28 -5.95 4.09
N PHE A 871 -13.91 -4.99 4.93
CA PHE A 871 -12.55 -4.87 5.39
C PHE A 871 -12.16 -6.02 6.32
N GLU A 872 -13.09 -6.65 7.04
CA GLU A 872 -12.74 -7.79 7.89
C GLU A 872 -12.18 -8.93 7.04
N SER A 873 -12.94 -9.36 6.03
CA SER A 873 -12.51 -10.40 5.08
C SER A 873 -11.27 -9.99 4.26
N LEU A 874 -11.20 -8.74 3.80
CA LEU A 874 -10.08 -8.26 2.99
C LEU A 874 -8.78 -8.27 3.80
N LEU A 875 -8.88 -7.79 5.04
CA LEU A 875 -7.76 -7.68 5.94
C LEU A 875 -7.31 -9.09 6.40
N GLU A 876 -8.23 -10.02 6.67
CA GLU A 876 -7.93 -11.45 6.90
C GLU A 876 -7.13 -12.09 5.75
N ALA A 877 -7.43 -11.75 4.50
CA ALA A 877 -6.72 -12.30 3.35
C ALA A 877 -5.28 -11.79 3.21
N GLN A 878 -4.90 -10.73 3.94
CA GLN A 878 -3.61 -10.04 3.83
C GLN A 878 -2.71 -10.21 5.05
N VAL A 879 -3.15 -11.01 6.03
CA VAL A 879 -2.47 -11.20 7.31
C VAL A 879 -1.04 -11.74 7.21
N HIS A 880 -0.66 -12.30 6.06
CA HIS A 880 0.69 -12.82 5.81
C HIS A 880 1.70 -11.73 5.41
N ARG A 881 1.27 -10.46 5.31
CA ARG A 881 2.14 -9.34 4.92
C ARG A 881 2.65 -8.56 6.14
N PRO A 882 3.94 -8.18 6.17
CA PRO A 882 4.46 -7.19 7.12
C PRO A 882 3.68 -5.87 7.03
N GLY A 883 3.50 -5.17 8.16
CA GLY A 883 2.93 -3.82 8.16
C GLY A 883 1.41 -3.70 8.25
N TYR A 884 0.70 -4.80 8.01
CA TYR A 884 -0.76 -4.89 7.97
C TYR A 884 -1.49 -4.18 9.12
N GLU A 885 -0.92 -4.19 10.33
CA GLU A 885 -1.55 -3.60 11.53
C GLU A 885 -1.39 -2.09 11.69
N LEU A 886 -0.80 -1.41 10.70
CA LEU A 886 -1.06 0.02 10.53
C LEU A 886 -2.54 0.29 10.19
N LEU A 887 -3.31 -0.74 9.86
CA LEU A 887 -4.75 -0.67 9.63
C LEU A 887 -5.49 -1.24 10.84
N GLU A 888 -6.40 -0.45 11.41
CA GLU A 888 -7.30 -0.85 12.48
C GLU A 888 -8.73 -0.85 11.96
N LEU A 889 -9.45 -1.96 12.13
CA LEU A 889 -10.88 -2.00 11.78
C LEU A 889 -11.65 -1.08 12.73
N VAL A 890 -12.41 -0.14 12.17
CA VAL A 890 -13.36 0.71 12.92
C VAL A 890 -14.74 0.07 12.90
N ASP A 891 -15.15 -0.39 11.71
CA ASP A 891 -16.33 -1.19 11.43
C ASP A 891 -16.10 -1.99 10.15
N ALA A 892 -17.04 -2.85 9.74
CA ALA A 892 -16.90 -3.73 8.56
C ALA A 892 -16.54 -3.00 7.25
N HIS A 893 -16.81 -1.70 7.15
CA HIS A 893 -16.62 -0.89 5.94
C HIS A 893 -15.68 0.31 6.15
N THR A 894 -15.07 0.44 7.33
CA THR A 894 -14.18 1.54 7.69
C THR A 894 -12.92 1.02 8.35
N VAL A 895 -11.76 1.44 7.83
CA VAL A 895 -10.46 1.22 8.45
C VAL A 895 -9.84 2.53 8.88
N ARG A 896 -9.16 2.52 10.02
CA ARG A 896 -8.29 3.59 10.48
C ARG A 896 -6.86 3.26 10.10
N CYS A 897 -6.14 4.24 9.57
CA CYS A 897 -4.72 4.14 9.27
C CYS A 897 -3.90 4.86 10.35
N ARG A 898 -2.94 4.16 10.93
CA ARG A 898 -1.90 4.77 11.76
C ARG A 898 -0.92 5.55 10.88
N ILE A 899 -0.59 6.77 11.29
CA ILE A 899 0.23 7.69 10.51
C ILE A 899 1.73 7.36 10.66
N GLY A 900 2.25 6.58 9.71
CA GLY A 900 3.69 6.32 9.50
C GLY A 900 4.29 7.17 8.37
N GLU A 901 5.42 6.79 7.76
CA GLU A 901 5.90 7.48 6.54
C GLU A 901 5.06 7.11 5.32
N VAL A 902 4.71 5.82 5.22
CA VAL A 902 3.90 5.25 4.16
C VAL A 902 2.97 4.18 4.74
N THR A 903 1.80 3.98 4.13
CA THR A 903 0.86 2.91 4.47
C THR A 903 0.30 2.31 3.20
N PHE A 904 0.12 0.99 3.18
CA PHE A 904 -0.49 0.28 2.08
C PHE A 904 -1.86 -0.26 2.50
N LEU A 905 -2.90 0.22 1.83
CA LEU A 905 -4.24 -0.32 1.96
C LEU A 905 -4.46 -1.35 0.84
N PRO A 906 -4.69 -2.63 1.16
CA PRO A 906 -5.05 -3.60 0.14
C PRO A 906 -6.37 -3.22 -0.54
N VAL A 907 -6.49 -3.53 -1.83
CA VAL A 907 -7.73 -3.38 -2.60
C VAL A 907 -8.25 -4.77 -2.95
N PRO A 908 -9.57 -5.02 -2.88
CA PRO A 908 -10.13 -6.34 -3.20
C PRO A 908 -9.67 -6.85 -4.57
N PRO A 909 -9.28 -8.15 -4.67
CA PRO A 909 -8.92 -8.73 -5.95
C PRO A 909 -10.17 -8.83 -6.86
N ALA A 910 -9.99 -8.55 -8.15
CA ALA A 910 -11.04 -8.61 -9.18
C ALA A 910 -12.19 -7.59 -9.00
N LEU A 911 -11.82 -6.31 -8.83
CA LEU A 911 -12.77 -5.22 -9.02
C LEU A 911 -13.34 -5.25 -10.44
N THR A 912 -14.63 -5.51 -10.57
CA THR A 912 -15.37 -5.44 -11.84
C THR A 912 -16.00 -4.05 -12.07
N ARG A 913 -15.98 -3.20 -11.04
CA ARG A 913 -16.48 -1.82 -11.08
C ARG A 913 -15.64 -0.92 -10.19
N SER A 914 -15.80 0.38 -10.36
CA SER A 914 -15.22 1.36 -9.46
C SER A 914 -15.86 1.30 -8.07
N LEU A 915 -15.07 1.54 -7.03
CA LEU A 915 -15.53 1.61 -5.64
C LEU A 915 -15.46 3.05 -5.14
N PRO A 916 -16.59 3.70 -4.87
CA PRO A 916 -16.63 4.99 -4.19
C PRO A 916 -16.09 4.87 -2.77
N GLY A 917 -15.36 5.89 -2.31
CA GLY A 917 -14.81 5.94 -0.97
C GLY A 917 -14.81 7.34 -0.37
N LEU A 918 -14.65 7.39 0.95
CA LEU A 918 -14.44 8.62 1.71
C LEU A 918 -13.17 8.46 2.54
N VAL A 919 -12.25 9.41 2.42
CA VAL A 919 -11.13 9.55 3.34
C VAL A 919 -11.39 10.73 4.26
N SER A 920 -11.14 10.53 5.55
CA SER A 920 -11.24 11.56 6.58
C SER A 920 -9.97 11.56 7.40
N ILE A 921 -9.39 12.73 7.66
CA ILE A 921 -8.17 12.92 8.46
C ILE A 921 -8.49 13.93 9.55
N GLN A 922 -8.42 13.52 10.81
CA GLN A 922 -8.55 14.40 11.96
C GLN A 922 -7.16 14.85 12.41
N LEU A 923 -6.91 16.16 12.34
CA LEU A 923 -5.69 16.76 12.85
C LEU A 923 -5.71 16.88 14.38
N PRO A 924 -4.55 16.73 15.06
CA PRO A 924 -4.46 16.92 16.49
C PRO A 924 -4.61 18.40 16.87
N PRO A 925 -5.02 18.73 18.10
CA PRO A 925 -5.16 20.12 18.55
C PRO A 925 -3.84 20.89 18.63
N THR A 926 -2.71 20.22 18.44
CA THR A 926 -1.36 20.79 18.45
C THR A 926 -1.00 21.53 17.17
N VAL A 927 -1.75 21.33 16.06
CA VAL A 927 -1.55 22.08 14.81
C VAL A 927 -1.86 23.56 15.02
N LYS A 928 -1.44 24.46 14.13
CA LYS A 928 -1.64 25.91 14.27
C LYS A 928 -1.98 26.54 12.93
N ALA A 929 -2.83 27.57 12.94
CA ALA A 929 -3.12 28.38 11.76
C ALA A 929 -1.82 28.85 11.08
N GLY A 930 -1.78 28.74 9.75
CA GLY A 930 -0.60 29.00 8.92
C GLY A 930 0.26 27.76 8.62
N GLN A 931 0.03 26.62 9.28
CA GLN A 931 0.65 25.36 8.90
C GLN A 931 0.00 24.77 7.65
N ARG A 932 0.77 23.95 6.92
CA ARG A 932 0.30 23.22 5.73
C ARG A 932 0.84 21.79 5.76
N PHE A 933 -0.02 20.84 5.45
CA PHE A 933 0.33 19.42 5.33
C PHE A 933 -0.02 18.89 3.94
N ARG A 934 0.70 17.85 3.51
CA ARG A 934 0.45 17.15 2.24
C ARG A 934 0.37 15.65 2.47
N VAL A 935 -0.63 15.03 1.87
CA VAL A 935 -0.82 13.57 1.88
C VAL A 935 -1.01 13.12 0.45
N THR A 936 -0.13 12.24 -0.04
CA THR A 936 -0.16 11.74 -1.42
C THR A 936 -0.58 10.28 -1.42
N ALA A 937 -1.47 9.89 -2.32
CA ALA A 937 -1.93 8.52 -2.46
C ALA A 937 -1.78 8.05 -3.92
N HIS A 938 -1.27 6.84 -4.09
CA HIS A 938 -1.03 6.19 -5.37
C HIS A 938 -1.79 4.87 -5.42
N GLN A 939 -2.55 4.61 -6.47
CA GLN A 939 -2.96 3.23 -6.75
C GLN A 939 -1.82 2.54 -7.49
N VAL A 940 -1.32 1.46 -6.89
CA VAL A 940 -0.25 0.64 -7.44
C VAL A 940 -0.87 -0.70 -7.85
N SER A 941 -0.78 -1.01 -9.13
CA SER A 941 -1.36 -2.25 -9.70
C SER A 941 -0.36 -2.95 -10.61
N GLY A 942 -0.42 -4.27 -10.62
CA GLY A 942 0.38 -5.11 -11.52
C GLY A 942 0.61 -6.50 -10.98
N GLY A 943 1.63 -7.17 -11.51
CA GLY A 943 2.00 -8.54 -11.11
C GLY A 943 2.76 -8.60 -9.78
N PRO A 944 3.14 -9.82 -9.35
CA PRO A 944 3.82 -10.03 -8.08
C PRO A 944 5.23 -9.41 -8.01
N LEU A 945 5.93 -9.24 -9.14
CA LEU A 945 7.31 -8.71 -9.19
C LEU A 945 7.43 -7.34 -9.87
N LEU A 946 6.47 -6.97 -10.73
CA LEU A 946 6.48 -5.72 -11.49
C LEU A 946 5.09 -5.09 -11.46
N ARG A 947 5.04 -3.82 -11.08
CA ARG A 947 3.82 -3.02 -10.98
C ARG A 947 4.03 -1.64 -11.58
N LYS A 948 2.97 -0.85 -11.63
CA LYS A 948 3.01 0.56 -12.00
C LYS A 948 2.06 1.39 -11.15
N VAL A 949 2.27 2.70 -11.15
CA VAL A 949 1.31 3.65 -10.59
C VAL A 949 0.25 3.92 -11.65
N THR A 950 -0.99 3.50 -11.39
CA THR A 950 -2.12 3.74 -12.32
C THR A 950 -2.68 5.14 -12.18
N GLY A 951 -2.49 5.75 -11.02
CA GLY A 951 -2.89 7.12 -10.75
C GLY A 951 -2.49 7.61 -9.37
N SER A 952 -2.48 8.93 -9.22
CA SER A 952 -2.01 9.61 -8.02
C SER A 952 -2.93 10.78 -7.69
N PHE A 953 -3.15 11.02 -6.41
CA PHE A 953 -3.77 12.24 -5.91
C PHE A 953 -3.09 12.68 -4.62
N GLU A 954 -3.26 13.95 -4.29
CA GLU A 954 -2.67 14.61 -3.13
C GLU A 954 -3.70 15.52 -2.47
N PHE A 955 -3.73 15.50 -1.14
CA PHE A 955 -4.46 16.47 -0.32
C PHE A 955 -3.50 17.52 0.18
N GLU A 956 -3.77 18.79 -0.14
CA GLU A 956 -3.18 19.91 0.57
C GLU A 956 -4.11 20.33 1.70
N ILE A 957 -3.59 20.38 2.93
CA ILE A 957 -4.34 20.66 4.15
C ILE A 957 -3.76 21.92 4.79
N PRO A 958 -4.21 23.12 4.36
CA PRO A 958 -3.86 24.36 5.05
C PRO A 958 -4.68 24.49 6.34
N VAL A 959 -4.03 24.97 7.40
CA VAL A 959 -4.68 25.25 8.69
C VAL A 959 -5.01 26.74 8.77
N SER A 960 -6.28 27.04 9.02
CA SER A 960 -6.85 28.39 9.11
C SER A 960 -7.66 28.54 10.41
N THR A 961 -8.54 29.54 10.50
CA THR A 961 -9.46 29.72 11.63
C THR A 961 -10.90 29.54 11.18
N GLY A 962 -11.75 28.94 12.03
CA GLY A 962 -13.17 28.66 11.72
C GLY A 962 -13.94 29.84 11.10
N PRO A 963 -13.86 31.07 11.66
CA PRO A 963 -14.55 32.23 11.08
C PRO A 963 -14.14 32.58 9.64
N LEU A 964 -12.90 32.27 9.23
CA LEU A 964 -12.43 32.49 7.86
C LEU A 964 -12.89 31.39 6.89
N LEU A 965 -13.31 30.24 7.42
CA LEU A 965 -13.74 29.07 6.65
C LEU A 965 -15.27 28.98 6.53
N LEU A 966 -16.01 29.53 7.49
CA LEU A 966 -17.46 29.34 7.64
C LEU A 966 -18.24 29.59 6.34
N ALA A 967 -18.17 30.81 5.78
CA ALA A 967 -18.95 31.17 4.59
C ALA A 967 -18.68 30.28 3.37
N ARG A 968 -17.47 29.72 3.25
CA ARG A 968 -17.12 28.75 2.20
C ARG A 968 -17.71 27.38 2.50
N GLU A 969 -17.59 26.93 3.75
CA GLU A 969 -18.10 25.63 4.19
C GLU A 969 -19.64 25.57 4.08
N GLU A 970 -20.35 26.64 4.44
CA GLU A 970 -21.81 26.76 4.30
C GLU A 970 -22.26 26.68 2.84
N ARG A 971 -21.60 27.46 1.97
CA ARG A 971 -21.88 27.46 0.52
C ARG A 971 -21.65 26.08 -0.10
N LYS A 972 -20.55 25.42 0.30
CA LYS A 972 -20.25 24.05 -0.11
C LYS A 972 -21.35 23.07 0.33
N LEU A 973 -21.80 23.16 1.58
CA LEU A 973 -22.88 22.32 2.10
C LEU A 973 -24.17 22.50 1.29
N ALA A 974 -24.55 23.75 0.99
CA ALA A 974 -25.73 24.07 0.19
C ALA A 974 -25.67 23.46 -1.22
N VAL A 975 -24.54 23.61 -1.92
CA VAL A 975 -24.36 23.07 -3.28
C VAL A 975 -24.33 21.56 -3.28
N LEU A 976 -23.60 20.93 -2.35
CA LEU A 976 -23.51 19.47 -2.31
C LEU A 976 -24.85 18.83 -1.88
N ARG A 977 -25.63 19.43 -0.97
CA ARG A 977 -27.01 18.99 -0.70
C ARG A 977 -27.89 19.04 -1.96
N TRP A 978 -27.73 20.06 -2.80
CA TRP A 978 -28.45 20.14 -4.09
C TRP A 978 -28.03 19.05 -5.07
N VAL A 979 -26.75 18.68 -5.06
CA VAL A 979 -26.23 17.53 -5.85
C VAL A 979 -26.78 16.21 -5.30
N GLN A 980 -26.90 16.06 -3.98
CA GLN A 980 -27.46 14.87 -3.34
C GLN A 980 -28.89 14.56 -3.80
N GLU A 981 -29.75 15.59 -3.94
CA GLU A 981 -31.12 15.44 -4.46
C GLU A 981 -31.17 14.85 -5.87
N ARG A 982 -30.06 14.96 -6.62
CA ARG A 982 -29.92 14.54 -8.02
C ARG A 982 -29.00 13.32 -8.17
N LEU A 983 -28.55 12.74 -7.06
CA LEU A 983 -27.77 11.52 -7.09
C LEU A 983 -28.68 10.38 -7.60
N GLY A 984 -28.22 9.68 -8.65
CA GLY A 984 -29.00 8.61 -9.28
C GLY A 984 -29.20 7.37 -8.39
N ALA A 985 -29.53 6.24 -9.03
CA ALA A 985 -29.87 4.98 -8.33
C ALA A 985 -28.71 4.33 -7.54
N ASP A 986 -27.48 4.85 -7.66
CA ASP A 986 -26.24 4.25 -7.15
C ASP A 986 -26.18 4.27 -5.60
N ALA A 987 -26.38 3.10 -4.99
CA ALA A 987 -26.46 2.97 -3.53
C ALA A 987 -25.11 3.29 -2.83
N ALA A 988 -23.98 2.90 -3.42
CA ALA A 988 -22.67 3.10 -2.81
C ALA A 988 -22.31 4.59 -2.74
N TRP A 989 -22.56 5.32 -3.84
CA TRP A 989 -22.38 6.76 -3.85
C TRP A 989 -23.31 7.47 -2.87
N ARG A 990 -24.57 7.02 -2.68
CA ARG A 990 -25.46 7.62 -1.65
C ARG A 990 -24.90 7.48 -0.24
N LEU A 991 -24.36 6.31 0.11
CA LEU A 991 -23.78 6.05 1.42
C LEU A 991 -22.54 6.92 1.67
N VAL A 992 -21.63 6.97 0.70
CA VAL A 992 -20.41 7.80 0.78
C VAL A 992 -20.76 9.29 0.85
N PHE A 993 -21.67 9.75 0.00
CA PHE A 993 -22.04 11.15 -0.09
C PHE A 993 -22.84 11.63 1.13
N GLY A 994 -23.68 10.77 1.72
CA GLY A 994 -24.34 11.04 3.00
C GLY A 994 -23.33 11.30 4.11
N ARG A 995 -22.39 10.36 4.33
CA ARG A 995 -21.34 10.51 5.35
C ARG A 995 -20.44 11.73 5.11
N TYR A 996 -20.18 12.06 3.84
CA TYR A 996 -19.42 13.26 3.46
C TYR A 996 -20.16 14.55 3.85
N LEU A 997 -21.46 14.64 3.57
CA LEU A 997 -22.29 15.79 3.92
C LEU A 997 -22.47 15.96 5.43
N ASP A 998 -22.61 14.86 6.18
CA ASP A 998 -22.69 14.90 7.64
C ASP A 998 -21.42 15.51 8.24
N GLN A 999 -20.24 15.09 7.76
CA GLN A 999 -18.96 15.66 8.20
C GLN A 999 -18.81 17.16 7.85
N ILE A 1000 -19.33 17.59 6.69
CA ILE A 1000 -19.37 19.03 6.33
C ILE A 1000 -20.32 19.79 7.26
N ALA A 1001 -21.50 19.25 7.56
CA ALA A 1001 -22.46 19.86 8.47
C ALA A 1001 -21.87 20.02 9.89
N ASP A 1002 -21.16 19.02 10.39
CA ASP A 1002 -20.47 19.10 11.67
C ASP A 1002 -19.37 20.16 11.68
N ARG A 1003 -18.66 20.35 10.56
CA ARG A 1003 -17.69 21.45 10.39
C ARG A 1003 -18.35 22.82 10.39
N VAL A 1004 -19.47 23.01 9.68
CA VAL A 1004 -20.24 24.27 9.72
C VAL A 1004 -20.59 24.62 11.17
N ARG A 1005 -21.11 23.64 11.92
CA ARG A 1005 -21.44 23.80 13.34
C ARG A 1005 -20.20 24.16 14.17
N ALA A 1006 -19.07 23.50 13.93
CA ALA A 1006 -17.81 23.78 14.62
C ALA A 1006 -17.24 25.18 14.30
N PHE A 1007 -17.46 25.69 13.10
CA PHE A 1007 -17.04 27.02 12.67
C PHE A 1007 -17.98 28.14 13.14
N GLY A 1008 -19.11 27.80 13.77
CA GLY A 1008 -20.05 28.73 14.38
C GLY A 1008 -21.32 29.02 13.57
N GLY A 1009 -21.58 28.29 12.48
CA GLY A 1009 -22.84 28.37 11.72
C GLY A 1009 -23.86 27.32 12.13
N ASP A 1010 -25.07 27.39 11.56
CA ASP A 1010 -26.12 26.39 11.74
C ASP A 1010 -26.32 25.58 10.44
N PRO A 1011 -25.90 24.31 10.38
CA PRO A 1011 -26.10 23.50 9.18
C PRO A 1011 -27.57 23.18 8.87
N ASP A 1012 -28.50 23.30 9.83
CA ASP A 1012 -29.91 22.96 9.62
C ASP A 1012 -30.66 24.06 8.84
N ASP A 1013 -30.14 25.29 8.89
CA ASP A 1013 -30.62 26.44 8.11
C ASP A 1013 -30.18 26.40 6.63
N ILE A 1014 -29.17 25.59 6.30
CA ILE A 1014 -28.53 25.60 4.99
C ILE A 1014 -29.30 24.72 4.00
N LYS A 1015 -30.20 25.30 3.21
CA LYS A 1015 -31.01 24.55 2.25
C LYS A 1015 -30.21 24.17 0.97
N PRO A 1016 -30.59 23.08 0.28
CA PRO A 1016 -30.00 22.71 -1.01
C PRO A 1016 -30.09 23.86 -2.01
N SER A 1017 -28.97 24.34 -2.56
CA SER A 1017 -28.94 25.49 -3.48
C SER A 1017 -27.79 25.42 -4.50
N PRO A 1018 -28.05 25.57 -5.82
CA PRO A 1018 -26.99 25.54 -6.85
C PRO A 1018 -26.10 26.79 -6.86
N SER A 1019 -26.58 27.91 -6.31
CA SER A 1019 -25.83 29.16 -6.11
C SER A 1019 -25.24 29.28 -4.71
N GLY A 1020 -25.46 28.27 -3.86
CA GLY A 1020 -24.91 28.17 -2.52
C GLY A 1020 -25.38 29.21 -1.50
N GLY A 1021 -26.41 30.01 -1.83
CA GLY A 1021 -27.10 30.92 -0.90
C GLY A 1021 -28.47 30.38 -0.44
N PRO A 1022 -29.11 30.99 0.57
CA PRO A 1022 -30.44 30.61 1.04
C PRO A 1022 -31.44 30.69 -0.12
N ARG A 1023 -32.09 29.56 -0.41
CA ARG A 1023 -33.11 29.45 -1.46
C ARG A 1023 -34.34 30.27 -1.04
N ASP A 1024 -34.40 31.53 -1.45
CA ASP A 1024 -35.64 32.33 -1.51
C ASP A 1024 -35.61 33.49 -2.53
N GLN A 1025 -34.58 33.62 -3.37
CA GLN A 1025 -34.65 34.50 -4.54
C GLN A 1025 -34.74 33.66 -5.83
N PRO A 1026 -35.90 33.63 -6.52
CA PRO A 1026 -35.98 33.01 -7.83
C PRO A 1026 -35.05 33.74 -8.79
N ASP A 1027 -34.40 32.97 -9.69
CA ASP A 1027 -33.56 33.47 -10.78
C ASP A 1027 -34.20 34.69 -11.46
N GLN A 1028 -33.80 35.89 -11.07
CA GLN A 1028 -34.13 37.10 -11.83
C GLN A 1028 -33.13 37.19 -12.99
N PRO A 1029 -33.60 37.41 -14.22
CA PRO A 1029 -32.72 37.58 -15.36
C PRO A 1029 -31.85 38.83 -15.13
N ASP A 1030 -30.56 38.68 -15.43
CA ASP A 1030 -29.49 39.67 -15.30
C ASP A 1030 -29.98 41.12 -15.52
N GLN A 1031 -30.33 41.80 -14.43
CA GLN A 1031 -30.44 43.25 -14.41
C GLN A 1031 -29.34 43.80 -13.50
N PRO A 1032 -28.59 44.82 -13.95
CA PRO A 1032 -27.81 45.61 -13.01
C PRO A 1032 -28.77 46.15 -11.95
N PRO A 1033 -28.32 46.32 -10.69
CA PRO A 1033 -29.19 46.79 -9.63
C PRO A 1033 -29.90 48.07 -10.10
N PRO A 1034 -31.23 48.21 -9.88
CA PRO A 1034 -31.94 49.41 -10.27
C PRO A 1034 -31.21 50.61 -9.68
N GLY A 1035 -30.77 51.50 -10.56
CA GLY A 1035 -30.33 52.84 -10.17
C GLY A 1035 -31.55 53.61 -9.71
N ASP A 1036 -32.01 53.36 -8.50
CA ASP A 1036 -33.09 54.11 -7.89
C ASP A 1036 -32.51 55.41 -7.37
N GLY A 1037 -32.38 56.37 -8.28
CA GLY A 1037 -32.25 57.78 -7.94
C GLY A 1037 -33.52 58.23 -7.22
N LYS A 1038 -33.58 58.08 -5.90
CA LYS A 1038 -34.41 58.89 -5.00
C LYS A 1038 -33.68 59.16 -3.68
N PRO A 1039 -33.92 60.34 -3.06
CA PRO A 1039 -33.12 60.85 -1.95
C PRO A 1039 -33.38 60.02 -0.69
N CYS A 1040 -32.38 59.98 0.20
CA CYS A 1040 -32.47 59.41 1.53
C CYS A 1040 -33.82 59.76 2.20
N PRO A 1041 -34.62 58.77 2.63
CA PRO A 1041 -35.55 58.98 3.73
C PRO A 1041 -34.71 58.94 5.00
N ASP A 1042 -34.60 60.10 5.66
CA ASP A 1042 -34.36 60.15 7.09
C ASP A 1042 -35.49 59.38 7.77
N ASP A 1043 -35.14 58.28 8.45
CA ASP A 1043 -35.88 57.55 9.50
C ASP A 1043 -35.62 56.04 9.34
N ASP A 1044 -34.56 55.57 10.00
CA ASP A 1044 -34.17 54.16 10.12
C ASP A 1044 -35.02 53.48 11.22
N PRO A 1045 -35.76 52.38 10.94
CA PRO A 1045 -36.49 51.62 11.96
C PRO A 1045 -35.64 50.65 12.78
N TRP A 1046 -34.31 50.67 12.65
CA TRP A 1046 -33.37 49.81 13.38
C TRP A 1046 -32.47 50.58 14.35
N ASP A 1047 -33.06 51.50 15.12
CA ASP A 1047 -32.50 51.91 16.41
C ASP A 1047 -32.77 50.79 17.43
N ASP A 1048 -31.97 49.72 17.37
CA ASP A 1048 -31.84 48.77 18.47
C ASP A 1048 -30.91 49.38 19.53
N GLY A 1049 -31.52 50.24 20.36
CA GLY A 1049 -30.90 50.76 21.54
C GLY A 1049 -30.28 49.64 22.38
N GLY A 1050 -28.95 49.58 22.40
CA GLY A 1050 -28.19 48.83 23.38
C GLY A 1050 -26.99 48.08 22.84
N ASP A 1051 -25.89 48.79 22.57
CA ASP A 1051 -24.53 48.25 22.70
C ASP A 1051 -23.56 49.38 23.07
N GLY A 1052 -22.92 49.25 24.24
CA GLY A 1052 -22.03 50.26 24.81
C GLY A 1052 -20.71 50.40 24.07
N HIS A 1053 -20.66 51.25 23.04
CA HIS A 1053 -19.44 51.59 22.31
C HIS A 1053 -19.25 53.11 22.14
N ASP A 1054 -17.99 53.52 22.30
CA ASP A 1054 -17.45 54.89 22.33
C ASP A 1054 -18.09 55.85 21.29
N PRO A 1055 -18.76 56.95 21.72
CA PRO A 1055 -19.43 57.91 20.83
C PRO A 1055 -18.48 58.78 19.98
N HIS A 1056 -17.17 58.51 19.97
CA HIS A 1056 -16.17 59.27 19.23
C HIS A 1056 -15.53 58.56 18.02
N ALA A 1057 -15.94 57.34 17.65
CA ALA A 1057 -15.32 56.61 16.54
C ALA A 1057 -16.05 56.81 15.20
N GLU A 1058 -15.41 57.51 14.26
CA GLU A 1058 -15.88 57.67 12.88
C GLU A 1058 -15.84 56.32 12.14
N ARG A 1059 -16.89 55.97 11.39
CA ARG A 1059 -16.93 54.75 10.55
C ARG A 1059 -16.84 55.12 9.07
N ALA A 1060 -15.83 54.61 8.38
CA ALA A 1060 -15.64 54.82 6.94
C ALA A 1060 -15.92 53.54 6.16
N ARG A 1061 -16.76 53.60 5.12
CA ARG A 1061 -17.08 52.46 4.26
C ARG A 1061 -16.48 52.63 2.87
N GLY A 1062 -15.78 51.61 2.37
CA GLY A 1062 -15.08 51.69 1.09
C GLY A 1062 -14.41 50.39 0.66
N ARG A 1063 -13.61 50.43 -0.41
CA ARG A 1063 -12.79 49.31 -0.87
C ARG A 1063 -11.31 49.61 -0.62
N ILE A 1064 -10.54 48.63 -0.20
CA ILE A 1064 -9.10 48.81 -0.02
C ILE A 1064 -8.41 48.72 -1.39
N VAL A 1065 -7.69 49.77 -1.77
CA VAL A 1065 -7.05 49.88 -3.10
C VAL A 1065 -5.53 49.88 -3.05
N ALA A 1066 -4.93 50.15 -1.88
CA ALA A 1066 -3.50 50.03 -1.66
C ALA A 1066 -3.21 49.66 -0.20
N VAL A 1067 -2.12 48.92 0.02
CA VAL A 1067 -1.61 48.54 1.35
C VAL A 1067 -0.19 49.07 1.48
N HIS A 1068 0.10 49.78 2.57
CA HIS A 1068 1.35 50.51 2.75
C HIS A 1068 2.25 49.85 3.79
N TYR A 1069 3.54 49.84 3.47
CA TYR A 1069 4.62 49.30 4.30
C TYR A 1069 5.74 50.33 4.44
N ASP A 1070 6.43 50.36 5.59
CA ASP A 1070 7.66 51.13 5.73
C ASP A 1070 8.85 50.46 5.03
N CYS A 1071 10.00 51.15 4.98
CA CYS A 1071 11.23 50.63 4.37
C CYS A 1071 11.80 49.37 5.04
N HIS A 1072 11.25 48.95 6.19
CA HIS A 1072 11.60 47.71 6.88
C HIS A 1072 10.54 46.61 6.69
N GLY A 1073 9.57 46.82 5.79
CA GLY A 1073 8.51 45.86 5.48
C GLY A 1073 7.44 45.75 6.57
N ARG A 1074 7.29 46.75 7.44
CA ARG A 1074 6.24 46.74 8.48
C ARG A 1074 5.00 47.46 7.98
N PHE A 1075 3.84 46.85 8.19
CA PHE A 1075 2.55 47.44 7.84
C PHE A 1075 2.33 48.79 8.53
N THR A 1076 2.08 49.83 7.73
CA THR A 1076 1.90 51.22 8.19
C THR A 1076 0.51 51.79 7.93
N GLY A 1077 -0.26 51.20 7.01
CA GLY A 1077 -1.59 51.71 6.66
C GLY A 1077 -2.13 51.15 5.36
N PHE A 1078 -3.25 51.69 4.89
CA PHE A 1078 -3.88 51.33 3.62
C PHE A 1078 -4.70 52.51 3.06
N ASP A 1079 -4.92 52.51 1.76
CA ASP A 1079 -5.83 53.46 1.11
C ASP A 1079 -7.21 52.83 0.94
N LEU A 1080 -8.21 53.55 1.44
CA LEU A 1080 -9.62 53.18 1.37
C LEU A 1080 -10.33 54.10 0.38
N ASP A 1081 -10.82 53.53 -0.71
CA ASP A 1081 -11.65 54.22 -1.68
C ASP A 1081 -13.09 54.30 -1.17
N THR A 1082 -13.53 55.50 -0.79
CA THR A 1082 -14.86 55.78 -0.24
C THR A 1082 -15.68 56.64 -1.20
N CYS A 1083 -17.01 56.69 -1.06
CA CYS A 1083 -17.86 57.54 -1.91
C CYS A 1083 -17.42 59.03 -1.99
N PRO A 1084 -16.99 59.70 -0.91
CA PRO A 1084 -16.47 61.06 -0.98
C PRO A 1084 -15.01 61.17 -1.49
N GLY A 1085 -14.32 60.05 -1.75
CA GLY A 1085 -12.96 60.02 -2.30
C GLY A 1085 -12.02 59.05 -1.57
N LEU A 1086 -10.77 59.03 -2.03
CA LEU A 1086 -9.71 58.19 -1.45
C LEU A 1086 -9.29 58.72 -0.07
N ARG A 1087 -9.27 57.85 0.94
CA ARG A 1087 -8.76 58.16 2.28
C ARG A 1087 -7.56 57.29 2.62
N HIS A 1088 -6.47 57.92 3.02
CA HIS A 1088 -5.32 57.22 3.59
C HIS A 1088 -5.56 56.96 5.08
N LEU A 1089 -5.43 55.71 5.51
CA LEU A 1089 -5.61 55.32 6.91
C LEU A 1089 -4.36 54.64 7.44
N ALA A 1090 -3.71 55.27 8.40
CA ALA A 1090 -2.62 54.69 9.17
C ALA A 1090 -3.15 53.53 10.03
N ALA A 1091 -2.43 52.41 10.01
CA ALA A 1091 -2.80 51.22 10.74
C ALA A 1091 -1.57 50.44 11.17
N ARG A 1092 -1.65 49.79 12.33
CA ARG A 1092 -0.57 48.95 12.86
C ARG A 1092 -1.15 47.73 13.55
N GLY A 1093 -0.49 46.59 13.38
CA GLY A 1093 -0.85 45.33 14.03
C GLY A 1093 -1.15 44.22 13.02
N LYS A 1094 -0.62 43.02 13.27
CA LYS A 1094 -0.67 41.88 12.35
C LYS A 1094 -2.09 41.41 12.02
N VAL A 1095 -3.02 41.52 12.96
CA VAL A 1095 -4.42 41.09 12.75
C VAL A 1095 -5.11 42.02 11.74
N LEU A 1096 -4.93 43.33 11.90
CA LEU A 1096 -5.49 44.31 10.97
C LEU A 1096 -4.79 44.22 9.60
N GLU A 1097 -3.48 44.01 9.57
CA GLU A 1097 -2.70 43.78 8.35
C GLU A 1097 -3.25 42.61 7.54
N VAL A 1098 -3.45 41.44 8.16
CA VAL A 1098 -3.98 40.26 7.48
C VAL A 1098 -5.39 40.52 6.93
N ALA A 1099 -6.25 41.16 7.72
CA ALA A 1099 -7.61 41.49 7.29
C ALA A 1099 -7.63 42.50 6.12
N VAL A 1100 -6.75 43.50 6.16
CA VAL A 1100 -6.60 44.53 5.12
C VAL A 1100 -6.02 43.94 3.83
N VAL A 1101 -4.95 43.13 3.93
CA VAL A 1101 -4.31 42.48 2.76
C VAL A 1101 -5.30 41.53 2.10
N ARG A 1102 -6.05 40.75 2.89
CA ARG A 1102 -7.06 39.83 2.36
C ARG A 1102 -8.23 40.56 1.74
N ALA A 1103 -8.77 41.59 2.40
CA ALA A 1103 -9.85 42.41 1.83
C ALA A 1103 -9.41 43.15 0.55
N ALA A 1104 -8.15 43.58 0.47
CA ALA A 1104 -7.57 44.18 -0.75
C ALA A 1104 -7.42 43.16 -1.88
N ALA A 1105 -6.94 41.94 -1.57
CA ALA A 1105 -6.81 40.85 -2.53
C ALA A 1105 -8.17 40.38 -3.06
N ASP A 1106 -9.17 40.29 -2.18
CA ASP A 1106 -10.53 39.86 -2.50
C ASP A 1106 -11.35 40.99 -3.14
N GLY A 1107 -10.92 42.25 -2.98
CA GLY A 1107 -11.59 43.40 -3.56
C GLY A 1107 -12.94 43.73 -2.94
N VAL A 1108 -13.18 43.27 -1.71
CA VAL A 1108 -14.46 43.36 -1.00
C VAL A 1108 -14.63 44.71 -0.29
N LYS A 1109 -15.88 45.05 0.03
CA LYS A 1109 -16.21 46.29 0.74
C LYS A 1109 -15.88 46.11 2.22
N VAL A 1110 -15.29 47.12 2.84
CA VAL A 1110 -14.94 47.12 4.27
C VAL A 1110 -15.61 48.30 4.98
N THR A 1111 -15.96 48.11 6.24
CA THR A 1111 -16.23 49.20 7.19
C THR A 1111 -15.05 49.31 8.12
N VAL A 1112 -14.40 50.47 8.12
CA VAL A 1112 -13.26 50.77 8.97
C VAL A 1112 -13.71 51.65 10.13
N VAL A 1113 -13.36 51.26 11.34
CA VAL A 1113 -13.52 52.08 12.54
C VAL A 1113 -12.27 52.94 12.69
N VAL A 1114 -12.46 54.26 12.72
CA VAL A 1114 -11.42 55.28 12.76
C VAL A 1114 -11.42 55.92 14.15
N CYS A 1115 -10.44 55.55 14.99
CA CYS A 1115 -10.38 56.01 16.39
C CYS A 1115 -9.62 57.33 16.58
N LYS A 1116 -8.90 57.81 15.55
CA LYS A 1116 -8.23 59.13 15.49
C LYS A 1116 -8.26 59.60 14.03
N PRO A 1117 -8.14 60.91 13.75
CA PRO A 1117 -8.01 61.38 12.36
C PRO A 1117 -6.97 60.54 11.63
N GLU A 1118 -7.41 59.88 10.55
CA GLU A 1118 -6.57 59.04 9.69
C GLU A 1118 -5.96 57.78 10.34
N ARG A 1119 -6.53 57.24 11.44
CA ARG A 1119 -6.04 55.99 12.05
C ARG A 1119 -7.14 54.93 12.20
N ALA A 1120 -6.98 53.82 11.50
CA ALA A 1120 -7.83 52.65 11.61
C ALA A 1120 -7.51 51.85 12.89
N CYS A 1121 -8.54 51.51 13.65
CA CYS A 1121 -8.45 50.72 14.89
C CYS A 1121 -9.30 49.43 14.84
N GLY A 1122 -10.24 49.34 13.90
CA GLY A 1122 -11.04 48.15 13.65
C GLY A 1122 -11.44 48.06 12.19
N LEU A 1123 -11.62 46.84 11.69
CA LEU A 1123 -12.02 46.56 10.32
C LEU A 1123 -13.10 45.47 10.34
N THR A 1124 -14.26 45.76 9.78
CA THR A 1124 -15.30 44.78 9.46
C THR A 1124 -15.28 44.58 7.96
N VAL A 1125 -14.99 43.35 7.52
CA VAL A 1125 -15.03 42.99 6.10
C VAL A 1125 -16.44 42.54 5.76
N HIS A 1126 -17.05 43.16 4.75
CA HIS A 1126 -18.39 42.82 4.27
C HIS A 1126 -18.19 41.86 3.11
N TYR A 1127 -18.27 40.57 3.42
CA TYR A 1127 -18.21 39.48 2.46
C TYR A 1127 -19.58 39.25 1.83
#